data_AF-A0A2E0BSH6-F1
#
_entry.id   AF-A0A2E0BSH6-F1
#
_cell.length_a   1.000
_cell.length_b   1.000
_cell.length_c   1.000
_cell.angle_alpha   90.00
_cell.angle_beta   90.00
_cell.angle_gamma   90.00
#
_symmetry.space_group_name_H-M   'P 1'
#
loop_
_entity.id
_entity.type
_entity.pdbx_description
1 polymer ?
#
loop_
_entity_poly.entity_id
_entity_poly.type
_entity_poly.pdbx_seq_one_letter_code
_entity_poly.pdbx_strand_id
1 'polypeptide(L)'
;MSNILEDFNAISKEQWEKKIKEDLTKIQLKTKTIKFEDIEISPIYHHEDNLKSLNCNYPSKWNIFSYIENNDPIISNQKAVQAIKNNADGIYFSKANNLDVLLQNIDLEKIKIHFEEFDLKLLENVKYNNLSKKINGYVHSEKFNHIHNLNYTIFSNGKTIKEQIKSALNKGLAFTGNPQFHFEIGDNYFLEIAKLKAFRILWENKSGKNAHIFASTSLKNKSKAEPYNNIIKTTVECMSAIFGGANSIMIKPYNFNFEQPTEKSERISINQQIILKYESYLDKVIDPTKGSYYIDYLISEIIKDYQINTNKNKKSFKNKDFFISAEGIKIQKEYSQTDNKKIEHLKFDGAGISPNLRGPYSTMYTTRPWTIRQYAGFSTAEESNKFYKENLSKGQKGLSVAFDLATHRGYDSDHERVFGDVGMAGVAIDTVEDMKVLFKDIPLDKMSVSMTMNGAVLPILAFYIVAAEEQGVNMKDLSGTIQNDILKEFMVRNTYIYPPKESMQIVSDIFKFTSKNMPKFNSISISGYHMQEAGATADIELAYTLANGMEYIKTGIRAGLNIDEFAPRLSFFWGIGMNHFMEVAKMRAARLLWAKIVKKFNPKNEKSMMLRTHCQTSGWSLTKQDPFNNITRTCVEAMSAVIGGTQSLHTNALDEAIALPTKFSAKIARDTQIFLQKESGICNTVDPYGGSFYVENLTHEIARKSWDHIQEIEKLGGMTKAMETGIPKMKIENAATKKQARIDSKSDIIIGVNKNQIENEEEKLKILEIDNQLVRKSQIRKIEKIKKIRNNNKVKDALNNITKCCENNKGNLLDLAIIATKHRATLGEISFAIEKKFGRFTANNQMISGSYKMELENNMQFKKALELSDKFANKEGRRARIMIAKMGQDGHDRGARVIASSFADLGFDVDIAPLFQTPKEVAKQAIENDVHILGISSLAAGHKTLIPEVIKELKKYKKSDILIIAGGVIPTQDHEFLRKSGVDFIFGPGSVIAESAINILNKLIN
;
A
#
# COMPACT_ATOMS: atom_id res chain seq x y z
N MET A 1 6.13 34.39 -1.34
CA MET A 1 5.35 33.12 -1.44
C MET A 1 4.21 33.25 -0.47
N SER A 2 2.96 33.02 -0.90
CA SER A 2 1.79 33.13 -0.02
C SER A 2 1.88 32.10 1.10
N ASN A 3 1.48 32.52 2.29
CA ASN A 3 1.53 31.74 3.50
C ASN A 3 0.38 30.71 3.44
N ILE A 4 0.68 29.40 3.42
CA ILE A 4 -0.32 28.37 3.09
C ILE A 4 -1.43 28.37 4.15
N LEU A 5 -1.15 28.71 5.40
CA LEU A 5 -2.11 28.63 6.50
C LEU A 5 -2.46 30.00 7.12
N GLU A 6 -2.34 31.09 6.35
CA GLU A 6 -2.66 32.46 6.81
C GLU A 6 -4.08 32.65 7.37
N ASP A 7 -5.04 31.83 6.93
CA ASP A 7 -6.44 31.90 7.34
C ASP A 7 -6.76 31.12 8.63
N PHE A 8 -5.74 30.57 9.30
CA PHE A 8 -5.89 29.76 10.51
C PHE A 8 -5.19 30.40 11.71
N ASN A 9 -5.76 30.21 12.90
CA ASN A 9 -5.17 30.65 14.16
C ASN A 9 -4.25 29.56 14.73
N ALA A 10 -3.16 29.98 15.38
CA ALA A 10 -2.31 29.07 16.13
C ALA A 10 -3.11 28.30 17.19
N ILE A 11 -2.70 27.08 17.48
CA ILE A 11 -3.36 26.19 18.43
C ILE A 11 -2.45 26.03 19.64
N SER A 12 -2.95 26.37 20.83
CA SER A 12 -2.25 26.13 22.11
C SER A 12 -2.58 24.76 22.69
N LYS A 13 -1.76 24.27 23.61
CA LYS A 13 -2.02 23.01 24.31
C LYS A 13 -3.35 23.05 25.07
N GLU A 14 -3.62 24.16 25.75
CA GLU A 14 -4.85 24.36 26.52
C GLU A 14 -6.10 24.26 25.63
N GLN A 15 -6.05 24.82 24.41
CA GLN A 15 -7.15 24.71 23.45
C GLN A 15 -7.40 23.26 23.02
N TRP A 16 -6.33 22.49 22.77
CA TRP A 16 -6.47 21.07 22.43
C TRP A 16 -7.01 20.24 23.61
N GLU A 17 -6.51 20.48 24.83
CA GLU A 17 -7.03 19.83 26.04
C GLU A 17 -8.50 20.15 26.28
N LYS A 18 -8.92 21.40 26.08
CA LYS A 18 -10.33 21.81 26.17
C LYS A 18 -11.17 21.07 25.12
N LYS A 19 -10.70 21.00 23.87
CA LYS A 19 -11.39 20.26 22.79
C LYS A 19 -11.56 18.78 23.14
N ILE A 20 -10.53 18.15 23.70
CA ILE A 20 -10.60 16.75 24.16
C ILE A 20 -11.66 16.61 25.26
N LYS A 21 -11.66 17.47 26.27
CA LYS A 21 -12.67 17.44 27.34
C LYS A 21 -14.10 17.59 26.80
N GLU A 22 -14.30 18.47 25.81
CA GLU A 22 -15.60 18.67 25.16
C GLU A 22 -16.06 17.48 24.32
N ASP A 23 -15.14 16.84 23.58
CA ASP A 23 -15.46 15.68 22.75
C ASP A 23 -15.71 14.42 23.61
N LEU A 24 -15.02 14.28 24.76
CA LEU A 24 -15.20 13.17 25.71
C LEU A 24 -16.40 13.33 26.65
N THR A 25 -16.80 14.55 27.01
CA THR A 25 -18.06 14.72 27.76
C THR A 25 -19.28 14.31 26.93
N LYS A 26 -19.19 14.39 25.60
CA LYS A 26 -20.20 13.87 24.65
C LYS A 26 -20.15 12.35 24.46
N ILE A 27 -19.08 11.69 24.87
CA ILE A 27 -18.86 10.25 24.69
C ILE A 27 -18.30 9.74 26.00
N GLN A 28 -19.10 9.17 26.93
CA GLN A 28 -18.74 8.68 28.29
C GLN A 28 -17.43 7.85 28.41
N LEU A 29 -16.28 8.41 28.06
CA LEU A 29 -14.98 7.79 27.88
C LEU A 29 -13.99 8.73 28.56
N LYS A 30 -13.30 8.24 29.59
CA LYS A 30 -12.13 8.93 30.12
C LYS A 30 -10.96 8.62 29.17
N THR A 31 -10.24 9.63 28.70
CA THR A 31 -8.87 9.42 28.21
C THR A 31 -8.08 8.87 29.38
N LYS A 32 -7.67 7.60 29.28
CA LYS A 32 -6.84 6.96 30.31
C LYS A 32 -5.39 7.28 29.99
N THR A 33 -4.69 7.89 30.95
CA THR A 33 -3.24 7.75 31.04
C THR A 33 -2.92 6.26 31.06
N ILE A 34 -2.08 5.80 30.14
CA ILE A 34 -1.68 4.39 30.05
C ILE A 34 -0.45 4.23 30.91
N LYS A 35 -0.49 3.33 31.89
CA LYS A 35 0.69 2.98 32.67
C LYS A 35 1.35 1.76 32.06
N PHE A 36 2.59 1.90 31.61
CA PHE A 36 3.44 0.79 31.18
C PHE A 36 4.66 0.76 32.08
N GLU A 37 4.85 -0.34 32.83
CA GLU A 37 5.85 -0.39 33.91
C GLU A 37 5.65 0.79 34.89
N ASP A 38 6.67 1.63 35.06
CA ASP A 38 6.65 2.86 35.84
C ASP A 38 6.54 4.15 35.00
N ILE A 39 6.28 4.01 33.69
CA ILE A 39 6.12 5.12 32.74
C ILE A 39 4.63 5.41 32.55
N GLU A 40 4.25 6.68 32.75
CA GLU A 40 2.91 7.17 32.49
C GLU A 40 2.83 7.79 31.09
N ILE A 41 1.99 7.24 30.22
CA ILE A 41 1.83 7.72 28.85
C ILE A 41 0.57 8.58 28.77
N SER A 42 0.77 9.85 28.45
CA SER A 42 -0.29 10.80 28.12
C SER A 42 -0.82 10.53 26.71
N PRO A 43 -2.12 10.75 26.44
CA PRO A 43 -2.67 10.61 25.09
C PRO A 43 -2.17 11.70 24.11
N ILE A 44 -1.63 12.82 24.63
CA ILE A 44 -1.18 13.97 23.84
C ILE A 44 0.17 14.50 24.31
N TYR A 45 0.93 15.03 23.36
CA TYR A 45 2.22 15.70 23.54
C TYR A 45 2.30 16.88 22.58
N HIS A 46 2.77 18.05 23.03
CA HIS A 46 2.69 19.32 22.33
C HIS A 46 4.02 20.08 22.35
N HIS A 47 4.25 20.99 21.40
CA HIS A 47 5.48 21.79 21.34
C HIS A 47 5.70 22.66 22.59
N GLU A 48 4.62 23.12 23.24
CA GLU A 48 4.67 23.88 24.51
C GLU A 48 5.19 23.05 25.70
N ASP A 49 5.28 21.71 25.58
CA ASP A 49 5.89 20.86 26.62
C ASP A 49 7.40 21.10 26.75
N ASN A 50 8.02 21.82 25.81
CA ASN A 50 9.43 22.23 25.83
C ASN A 50 10.41 21.07 26.08
N LEU A 51 10.06 19.88 25.58
CA LEU A 51 10.87 18.67 25.70
C LEU A 51 12.20 18.86 24.96
N LYS A 52 13.31 18.67 25.66
CA LYS A 52 14.65 18.78 25.08
C LYS A 52 15.01 17.49 24.37
N SER A 53 15.19 17.56 23.06
CA SER A 53 15.75 16.45 22.30
C SER A 53 17.23 16.28 22.63
N LEU A 54 17.57 15.15 23.27
CA LEU A 54 18.95 14.84 23.64
C LEU A 54 19.71 14.27 22.44
N ASN A 55 20.91 14.77 22.20
CA ASN A 55 21.76 14.29 21.12
C ASN A 55 22.52 13.02 21.56
N CYS A 56 22.57 12.02 20.68
CA CYS A 56 23.52 10.92 20.76
C CYS A 56 23.99 10.53 19.36
N ASN A 57 25.08 9.75 19.28
CA ASN A 57 25.57 9.27 17.99
C ASN A 57 24.77 8.06 17.48
N TYR A 58 24.23 8.19 16.27
CA TYR A 58 23.48 7.14 15.56
C TYR A 58 24.32 6.54 14.44
N PRO A 59 24.21 5.21 14.22
CA PRO A 59 24.83 4.61 13.05
C PRO A 59 24.17 5.13 11.77
N SER A 60 24.97 5.41 10.74
CA SER A 60 24.46 5.84 9.44
C SER A 60 23.75 4.71 8.67
N LYS A 61 24.09 3.45 8.97
CA LYS A 61 23.48 2.22 8.46
C LYS A 61 23.59 1.13 9.52
N TRP A 62 22.67 0.15 9.49
CA TRP A 62 22.79 -1.07 10.28
C TRP A 62 23.34 -2.24 9.45
N ASN A 63 23.98 -3.18 10.15
CA ASN A 63 24.45 -4.45 9.59
C ASN A 63 23.32 -5.49 9.70
N ILE A 64 23.07 -6.21 8.62
CA ILE A 64 22.09 -7.30 8.54
C ILE A 64 22.76 -8.61 8.94
N PHE A 65 22.35 -9.20 10.06
CA PHE A 65 22.87 -10.49 10.51
C PHE A 65 21.94 -11.64 10.14
N SER A 66 22.54 -12.74 9.67
CA SER A 66 21.90 -14.04 9.52
C SER A 66 22.26 -14.96 10.68
N TYR A 67 21.26 -15.64 11.25
CA TYR A 67 21.44 -16.63 12.31
C TYR A 67 21.53 -18.02 11.70
N ILE A 68 22.62 -18.74 11.99
CA ILE A 68 22.89 -20.08 11.48
C ILE A 68 22.85 -21.07 12.66
N GLU A 69 21.87 -21.97 12.59
CA GLU A 69 21.69 -23.06 13.55
C GLU A 69 21.77 -24.41 12.85
N ASN A 70 22.91 -25.08 13.02
CA ASN A 70 23.11 -26.47 12.61
C ASN A 70 24.30 -27.09 13.36
N ASN A 71 24.25 -28.39 13.62
CA ASN A 71 25.37 -29.14 14.19
C ASN A 71 26.48 -29.45 13.17
N ASP A 72 26.11 -29.56 11.89
CA ASP A 72 27.00 -29.88 10.80
C ASP A 72 27.72 -28.60 10.30
N PRO A 73 29.05 -28.52 10.39
CA PRO A 73 29.80 -27.34 9.98
C PRO A 73 29.78 -27.12 8.46
N ILE A 74 29.63 -28.17 7.64
CA ILE A 74 29.56 -28.05 6.17
C ILE A 74 28.25 -27.38 5.79
N ILE A 75 27.13 -27.88 6.33
CA ILE A 75 25.80 -27.30 6.09
C ILE A 75 25.75 -25.85 6.60
N SER A 76 26.33 -25.59 7.78
CA SER A 76 26.42 -24.25 8.36
C SER A 76 27.19 -23.28 7.46
N ASN A 77 28.32 -23.71 6.89
CA ASN A 77 29.09 -22.89 5.95
C ASN A 77 28.29 -22.61 4.66
N GLN A 78 27.64 -23.62 4.08
CA GLN A 78 26.81 -23.46 2.89
C GLN A 78 25.71 -22.41 3.11
N LYS A 79 25.00 -22.50 4.25
CA LYS A 79 23.99 -21.50 4.64
C LYS A 79 24.59 -20.11 4.85
N ALA A 80 25.75 -20.01 5.49
CA ALA A 80 26.44 -18.73 5.70
C ALA A 80 26.85 -18.07 4.37
N VAL A 81 27.45 -18.83 3.45
CA VAL A 81 27.83 -18.34 2.11
C VAL A 81 26.58 -17.91 1.33
N GLN A 82 25.48 -18.64 1.43
CA GLN A 82 24.22 -18.26 0.79
C GLN A 82 23.62 -17.00 1.40
N ALA A 83 23.66 -16.84 2.72
CA ALA A 83 23.23 -15.63 3.40
C ALA A 83 24.04 -14.39 2.97
N ILE A 84 25.36 -14.53 2.82
CA ILE A 84 26.24 -13.46 2.31
C ILE A 84 25.86 -13.07 0.88
N LYS A 85 25.63 -14.05 0.00
CA LYS A 85 25.12 -13.81 -1.37
C LYS A 85 23.78 -13.06 -1.35
N ASN A 86 22.95 -13.32 -0.34
CA ASN A 86 21.67 -12.67 -0.11
C ASN A 86 21.76 -11.34 0.69
N ASN A 87 22.95 -10.72 0.80
CA ASN A 87 23.22 -9.44 1.47
C ASN A 87 23.22 -9.45 3.01
N ALA A 88 23.57 -10.56 3.64
CA ALA A 88 23.99 -10.52 5.04
C ALA A 88 25.35 -9.78 5.16
N ASP A 89 25.39 -8.77 6.05
CA ASP A 89 26.62 -8.05 6.42
C ASP A 89 27.38 -8.80 7.55
N GLY A 90 26.71 -9.74 8.22
CA GLY A 90 27.31 -10.58 9.25
C GLY A 90 26.60 -11.93 9.44
N ILE A 91 27.33 -12.90 9.96
CA ILE A 91 26.88 -14.25 10.25
C ILE A 91 27.00 -14.50 11.75
N TYR A 92 25.94 -15.05 12.33
CA TYR A 92 25.90 -15.51 13.70
C TYR A 92 25.83 -17.03 13.71
N PHE A 93 26.90 -17.70 14.12
CA PHE A 93 26.93 -19.14 14.30
C PHE A 93 26.55 -19.49 15.74
N SER A 94 25.43 -20.19 15.90
CA SER A 94 25.02 -20.74 17.21
C SER A 94 25.89 -21.91 17.68
N LYS A 95 26.60 -22.58 16.74
CA LYS A 95 27.46 -23.72 17.01
C LYS A 95 28.79 -23.57 16.27
N ALA A 96 29.88 -23.47 17.02
CA ALA A 96 31.21 -23.17 16.51
C ALA A 96 32.13 -24.41 16.51
N ASN A 97 31.68 -25.53 15.93
CA ASN A 97 32.34 -26.84 16.12
C ASN A 97 33.63 -27.04 15.30
N ASN A 98 33.77 -26.40 14.13
CA ASN A 98 34.95 -26.51 13.26
C ASN A 98 35.16 -25.24 12.41
N LEU A 99 36.13 -24.40 12.80
CA LEU A 99 36.34 -23.08 12.17
C LEU A 99 36.89 -23.14 10.74
N ASP A 100 37.72 -24.13 10.43
CA ASP A 100 38.29 -24.31 9.09
C ASP A 100 37.18 -24.50 8.05
N VAL A 101 36.16 -25.27 8.40
CA VAL A 101 35.00 -25.53 7.54
C VAL A 101 34.02 -24.35 7.58
N LEU A 102 33.68 -23.85 8.78
CA LEU A 102 32.68 -22.79 8.94
C LEU A 102 33.04 -21.50 8.20
N LEU A 103 34.33 -21.14 8.17
CA LEU A 103 34.81 -19.88 7.60
C LEU A 103 35.31 -20.00 6.15
N GLN A 104 35.22 -21.19 5.56
CA GLN A 104 35.66 -21.42 4.19
C GLN A 104 34.89 -20.52 3.21
N ASN A 105 35.59 -19.88 2.27
CA ASN A 105 35.01 -18.98 1.26
C ASN A 105 34.29 -17.75 1.82
N ILE A 106 34.58 -17.34 3.07
CA ILE A 106 34.06 -16.11 3.67
C ILE A 106 35.19 -15.07 3.74
N ASP A 107 34.91 -13.87 3.20
CA ASP A 107 35.81 -12.72 3.30
C ASP A 107 35.69 -12.09 4.70
N LEU A 108 36.58 -12.51 5.62
CA LEU A 108 36.56 -12.13 7.03
C LEU A 108 36.87 -10.63 7.27
N GLU A 109 37.39 -9.91 6.27
CA GLU A 109 37.60 -8.47 6.36
C GLU A 109 36.31 -7.68 6.10
N LYS A 110 35.40 -8.24 5.29
CA LYS A 110 34.12 -7.61 4.92
C LYS A 110 32.94 -8.12 5.73
N ILE A 111 32.94 -9.40 6.11
CA ILE A 111 31.82 -10.05 6.78
C ILE A 111 32.09 -10.17 8.28
N LYS A 112 31.13 -9.72 9.08
CA LYS A 112 31.22 -9.84 10.54
C LYS A 112 30.84 -11.23 11.00
N ILE A 113 31.65 -11.85 11.86
CA ILE A 113 31.38 -13.22 12.34
C ILE A 113 31.16 -13.22 13.84
N HIS A 114 29.98 -13.67 14.27
CA HIS A 114 29.62 -13.83 15.66
C HIS A 114 29.50 -15.32 16.00
N PHE A 115 29.87 -15.68 17.23
CA PHE A 115 29.76 -17.05 17.75
C PHE A 115 29.02 -17.05 19.08
N GLU A 116 28.03 -17.94 19.22
CA GLU A 116 27.39 -18.29 20.49
C GLU A 116 28.25 -19.30 21.25
N GLU A 117 28.43 -19.11 22.56
CA GLU A 117 29.12 -20.04 23.48
C GLU A 117 30.39 -20.70 22.90
N PHE A 118 31.32 -19.88 22.40
CA PHE A 118 32.54 -20.33 21.72
C PHE A 118 33.55 -21.02 22.68
N ASP A 119 33.97 -22.26 22.36
CA ASP A 119 35.04 -22.96 23.09
C ASP A 119 36.41 -22.33 22.79
N LEU A 120 37.03 -21.76 23.82
CA LEU A 120 38.30 -21.04 23.71
C LEU A 120 39.46 -21.93 23.30
N LYS A 121 39.40 -23.24 23.57
CA LYS A 121 40.42 -24.21 23.14
C LYS A 121 40.59 -24.23 21.62
N LEU A 122 39.57 -23.83 20.87
CA LEU A 122 39.64 -23.72 19.41
C LEU A 122 40.62 -22.61 18.96
N LEU A 123 40.87 -21.58 19.77
CA LEU A 123 41.82 -20.50 19.46
C LEU A 123 43.24 -20.77 19.92
N GLU A 124 43.45 -21.74 20.82
CA GLU A 124 44.79 -22.16 21.29
C GLU A 124 45.56 -22.93 20.21
N ASN A 125 44.86 -23.41 19.16
CA ASN A 125 45.50 -24.01 18.01
C ASN A 125 46.29 -22.94 17.23
N VAL A 126 47.59 -23.18 17.07
CA VAL A 126 48.58 -22.27 16.45
C VAL A 126 48.13 -21.73 15.08
N LYS A 127 47.31 -22.51 14.34
CA LYS A 127 46.73 -22.10 13.06
C LYS A 127 45.85 -20.85 13.17
N TYR A 128 45.24 -20.58 14.33
CA TYR A 128 44.26 -19.52 14.54
C TYR A 128 44.77 -18.35 15.40
N ASN A 129 46.04 -18.33 15.82
CA ASN A 129 46.63 -17.23 16.59
C ASN A 129 46.55 -15.86 15.89
N ASN A 130 46.54 -15.85 14.55
CA ASN A 130 46.34 -14.63 13.74
C ASN A 130 44.87 -14.42 13.32
N LEU A 131 43.98 -15.40 13.57
CA LEU A 131 42.57 -15.36 13.19
C LEU A 131 41.79 -14.35 14.05
N SER A 132 42.14 -14.22 15.34
CA SER A 132 41.58 -13.20 16.25
C SER A 132 41.85 -11.77 15.79
N LYS A 133 42.95 -11.52 15.06
CA LYS A 133 43.26 -10.22 14.44
C LYS A 133 42.54 -10.00 13.11
N LYS A 134 42.09 -11.07 12.44
CA LYS A 134 41.43 -11.02 11.12
C LYS A 134 39.90 -11.05 11.19
N ILE A 135 39.33 -11.70 12.21
CA ILE A 135 37.88 -11.78 12.39
C ILE A 135 37.36 -10.48 13.03
N ASN A 136 36.66 -9.69 12.23
CA ASN A 136 35.86 -8.58 12.74
C ASN A 136 34.56 -9.11 13.34
N GLY A 137 34.58 -9.51 14.62
CA GLY A 137 33.50 -10.29 15.22
C GLY A 137 33.35 -10.13 16.73
N TYR A 138 32.31 -10.74 17.29
CA TYR A 138 32.00 -10.74 18.73
C TYR A 138 31.64 -12.15 19.21
N VAL A 139 32.09 -12.50 20.41
CA VAL A 139 31.67 -13.73 21.10
C VAL A 139 30.49 -13.41 22.03
N HIS A 140 29.44 -14.24 21.94
CA HIS A 140 28.19 -14.13 22.67
C HIS A 140 28.14 -15.24 23.73
N SER A 141 28.56 -14.93 24.96
CA SER A 141 28.54 -15.88 26.09
C SER A 141 28.24 -15.13 27.38
N GLU A 142 27.40 -15.68 28.26
CA GLU A 142 27.19 -15.12 29.61
C GLU A 142 28.23 -15.61 30.64
N LYS A 143 29.01 -16.65 30.31
CA LYS A 143 29.85 -17.39 31.26
C LYS A 143 31.31 -16.94 31.31
N PHE A 144 31.74 -15.96 30.51
CA PHE A 144 33.15 -15.64 30.32
C PHE A 144 33.48 -14.16 30.47
N ASN A 145 34.38 -13.83 31.40
CA ASN A 145 34.99 -12.51 31.52
C ASN A 145 36.46 -12.57 31.06
N HIS A 146 36.78 -11.77 30.05
CA HIS A 146 38.13 -11.41 29.60
C HIS A 146 38.99 -12.50 28.96
N ILE A 147 39.18 -12.36 27.65
CA ILE A 147 40.33 -12.91 26.91
C ILE A 147 40.96 -11.75 26.17
N HIS A 148 42.28 -11.65 26.25
CA HIS A 148 43.03 -10.70 25.45
C HIS A 148 42.82 -10.99 23.95
N ASN A 149 42.36 -9.97 23.20
CA ASN A 149 42.22 -9.93 21.72
C ASN A 149 40.89 -10.36 21.07
N LEU A 150 39.77 -10.50 21.79
CA LEU A 150 38.43 -10.69 21.19
C LEU A 150 37.41 -9.64 21.64
N ASN A 151 36.51 -9.22 20.75
CA ASN A 151 35.40 -8.37 21.16
C ASN A 151 34.29 -9.19 21.82
N TYR A 152 33.63 -8.61 22.82
CA TYR A 152 32.69 -9.30 23.69
C TYR A 152 31.31 -8.64 23.70
N THR A 153 30.26 -9.45 23.84
CA THR A 153 28.87 -9.00 23.93
C THR A 153 28.37 -8.98 25.37
N ILE A 154 27.85 -7.82 25.78
CA ILE A 154 27.19 -7.62 27.07
C ILE A 154 25.68 -7.74 26.89
N PHE A 155 25.07 -8.72 27.54
CA PHE A 155 23.63 -8.95 27.52
C PHE A 155 22.89 -8.02 28.48
N SER A 156 21.88 -7.32 27.95
CA SER A 156 20.91 -6.56 28.74
C SER A 156 19.92 -7.51 29.41
N ASN A 157 20.03 -7.64 30.73
CA ASN A 157 19.20 -8.55 31.53
C ASN A 157 18.24 -7.72 32.37
N GLY A 158 16.98 -8.15 32.45
CA GLY A 158 15.95 -7.43 33.22
C GLY A 158 14.54 -7.75 32.72
N LYS A 159 13.57 -7.66 33.63
CA LYS A 159 12.14 -7.79 33.32
C LYS A 159 11.57 -6.48 32.79
N THR A 160 12.11 -5.35 33.21
CA THR A 160 11.66 -4.00 32.81
C THR A 160 12.67 -3.32 31.88
N ILE A 161 12.23 -2.30 31.15
CA ILE A 161 13.10 -1.47 30.30
C ILE A 161 14.24 -0.86 31.13
N LYS A 162 13.92 -0.30 32.30
CA LYS A 162 14.90 0.31 33.19
C LYS A 162 15.92 -0.70 33.73
N GLU A 163 15.49 -1.92 34.06
CA GLU A 163 16.39 -3.00 34.50
C GLU A 163 17.35 -3.42 33.38
N GLN A 164 16.84 -3.60 32.15
CA GLN A 164 17.67 -3.95 30.99
C GLN A 164 18.77 -2.90 30.74
N ILE A 165 18.39 -1.62 30.75
CA ILE A 165 19.33 -0.49 30.59
C ILE A 165 20.35 -0.48 31.73
N LYS A 166 19.90 -0.58 32.98
CA LYS A 166 20.77 -0.55 34.16
C LYS A 166 21.76 -1.72 34.14
N SER A 167 21.31 -2.93 33.79
CA SER A 167 22.17 -4.10 33.64
C SER A 167 23.25 -3.86 32.59
N ALA A 168 22.87 -3.42 31.38
CA ALA A 168 23.81 -3.17 30.30
C ALA A 168 24.83 -2.08 30.66
N LEU A 169 24.37 -0.97 31.28
CA LEU A 169 25.22 0.14 31.67
C LEU A 169 26.25 -0.28 32.74
N ASN A 170 25.81 -0.96 33.80
CA ASN A 170 26.69 -1.38 34.89
C ASN A 170 27.74 -2.39 34.42
N LYS A 171 27.32 -3.42 33.68
CA LYS A 171 28.25 -4.40 33.10
C LYS A 171 29.22 -3.73 32.12
N GLY A 172 28.73 -2.81 31.30
CA GLY A 172 29.54 -2.05 30.32
C GLY A 172 30.61 -1.19 30.96
N LEU A 173 30.28 -0.45 32.03
CA LEU A 173 31.22 0.41 32.73
C LEU A 173 32.28 -0.38 33.50
N ALA A 174 31.95 -1.60 33.94
CA ALA A 174 32.90 -2.51 34.57
C ALA A 174 33.84 -3.22 33.56
N PHE A 175 33.53 -3.17 32.26
CA PHE A 175 34.27 -3.92 31.24
C PHE A 175 35.42 -3.11 30.63
N THR A 176 36.63 -3.68 30.65
CA THR A 176 37.81 -3.11 30.00
C THR A 176 37.85 -3.48 28.50
N GLY A 177 37.56 -2.50 27.63
CA GLY A 177 37.60 -2.69 26.18
C GLY A 177 36.54 -1.88 25.42
N ASN A 178 36.15 -2.39 24.24
CA ASN A 178 35.06 -1.85 23.43
C ASN A 178 33.98 -2.93 23.27
N PRO A 179 33.03 -3.04 24.23
CA PRO A 179 32.00 -4.06 24.17
C PRO A 179 30.90 -3.72 23.15
N GLN A 180 30.21 -4.76 22.69
CA GLN A 180 28.89 -4.66 22.08
C GLN A 180 27.81 -4.90 23.15
N PHE A 181 26.63 -4.30 22.98
CA PHE A 181 25.49 -4.49 23.88
C PHE A 181 24.36 -5.20 23.15
N HIS A 182 23.90 -6.33 23.68
CA HIS A 182 22.79 -7.09 23.12
C HIS A 182 21.47 -6.73 23.80
N PHE A 183 20.49 -6.34 22.99
CA PHE A 183 19.11 -6.10 23.41
C PHE A 183 18.16 -7.01 22.63
N GLU A 184 17.31 -7.74 23.36
CA GLU A 184 16.12 -8.35 22.77
C GLU A 184 15.03 -7.29 22.60
N ILE A 185 14.35 -7.32 21.45
CA ILE A 185 13.32 -6.36 21.08
C ILE A 185 11.93 -6.99 21.24
N GLY A 186 11.03 -6.29 21.93
CA GLY A 186 9.65 -6.70 22.16
C GLY A 186 8.63 -6.06 21.19
N ASP A 187 7.34 -6.27 21.46
CA ASP A 187 6.26 -5.85 20.55
C ASP A 187 5.94 -4.34 20.59
N ASN A 188 6.24 -3.64 21.69
CA ASN A 188 5.87 -2.23 21.84
C ASN A 188 6.81 -1.30 21.06
N TYR A 189 6.34 -0.87 19.90
CA TYR A 189 7.15 -0.18 18.90
C TYR A 189 7.87 1.08 19.42
N PHE A 190 7.15 2.00 20.07
CA PHE A 190 7.74 3.27 20.50
C PHE A 190 8.57 3.15 21.79
N LEU A 191 8.20 2.26 22.70
CA LEU A 191 8.99 2.02 23.91
C LEU A 191 10.31 1.32 23.59
N GLU A 192 10.33 0.41 22.62
CA GLU A 192 11.57 -0.23 22.15
C GLU A 192 12.52 0.76 21.47
N ILE A 193 11.98 1.70 20.67
CA ILE A 193 12.75 2.83 20.13
C ILE A 193 13.35 3.64 21.29
N ALA A 194 12.51 4.07 22.24
CA ALA A 194 12.95 4.89 23.36
C ALA A 194 13.99 4.18 24.25
N LYS A 195 13.83 2.86 24.49
CA LYS A 195 14.77 2.02 25.24
C LYS A 195 16.18 2.08 24.67
N LEU A 196 16.32 1.81 23.37
CA LEU A 196 17.62 1.78 22.71
C LEU A 196 18.26 3.18 22.68
N LYS A 197 17.47 4.22 22.40
CA LYS A 197 17.94 5.62 22.39
C LYS A 197 18.39 6.09 23.77
N ALA A 198 17.59 5.81 24.81
CA ALA A 198 17.91 6.11 26.19
C ALA A 198 19.23 5.45 26.61
N PHE A 199 19.44 4.17 26.27
CA PHE A 199 20.70 3.49 26.52
C PHE A 199 21.88 4.16 25.83
N ARG A 200 21.75 4.56 24.55
CA ARG A 200 22.81 5.30 23.82
C ARG A 200 23.21 6.58 24.53
N ILE A 201 22.22 7.38 24.91
CA ILE A 201 22.42 8.65 25.61
C ILE A 201 23.16 8.43 26.93
N LEU A 202 22.70 7.46 27.73
CA LEU A 202 23.32 7.15 29.03
C LEU A 202 24.74 6.62 28.88
N TRP A 203 24.97 5.69 27.95
CA TRP A 203 26.29 5.12 27.69
C TRP A 203 27.27 6.20 27.25
N GLU A 204 26.88 7.06 26.30
CA GLU A 204 27.73 8.16 25.82
C GLU A 204 28.00 9.17 26.93
N ASN A 205 26.98 9.47 27.75
CA ASN A 205 27.14 10.39 28.87
C ASN A 205 28.14 9.87 29.93
N LYS A 206 28.05 8.60 30.30
CA LYS A 206 28.87 7.99 31.35
C LYS A 206 30.27 7.57 30.88
N SER A 207 30.39 7.01 29.67
CA SER A 207 31.65 6.46 29.17
C SER A 207 32.41 7.41 28.23
N GLY A 208 31.73 8.40 27.64
CA GLY A 208 32.26 9.23 26.55
C GLY A 208 32.40 8.51 25.20
N LYS A 209 32.01 7.22 25.11
CA LYS A 209 32.11 6.38 23.91
C LYS A 209 30.73 6.21 23.24
N ASN A 210 30.73 5.89 21.95
CA ASN A 210 29.51 5.52 21.25
C ASN A 210 29.09 4.09 21.63
N ALA A 211 27.79 3.84 21.80
CA ALA A 211 27.30 2.49 22.03
C ALA A 211 27.27 1.68 20.73
N HIS A 212 27.76 0.44 20.78
CA HIS A 212 27.59 -0.54 19.71
C HIS A 212 26.47 -1.53 20.07
N ILE A 213 25.27 -1.35 19.53
CA ILE A 213 24.07 -2.11 19.88
C ILE A 213 23.83 -3.22 18.85
N PHE A 214 23.76 -4.46 19.32
CA PHE A 214 23.22 -5.62 18.61
C PHE A 214 21.78 -5.84 19.06
N ALA A 215 20.82 -5.72 18.15
CA ALA A 215 19.42 -5.99 18.44
C ALA A 215 19.02 -7.35 17.87
N SER A 216 18.26 -8.14 18.63
CA SER A 216 17.62 -9.34 18.08
C SER A 216 16.15 -9.42 18.40
N THR A 217 15.39 -10.04 17.51
CA THR A 217 13.99 -10.39 17.79
C THR A 217 13.92 -11.44 18.89
N SER A 218 12.89 -11.36 19.75
CA SER A 218 12.66 -12.38 20.78
C SER A 218 11.86 -13.56 20.23
N LEU A 219 12.11 -14.77 20.71
CA LEU A 219 11.22 -15.92 20.47
C LEU A 219 10.08 -15.99 21.49
N LYS A 220 10.17 -15.25 22.60
CA LYS A 220 9.25 -15.36 23.75
C LYS A 220 7.84 -14.86 23.46
N ASN A 221 7.69 -13.94 22.51
CA ASN A 221 6.42 -13.33 22.10
C ASN A 221 5.88 -13.89 20.78
N LYS A 222 6.45 -14.99 20.28
CA LYS A 222 6.06 -15.62 19.01
C LYS A 222 5.03 -16.72 19.23
N SER A 223 4.08 -16.83 18.32
CA SER A 223 2.97 -17.77 18.37
C SER A 223 3.29 -19.05 17.60
N LYS A 224 3.06 -20.21 18.22
CA LYS A 224 3.02 -21.52 17.55
C LYS A 224 1.75 -21.73 16.73
N ALA A 225 0.63 -21.19 17.23
CA ALA A 225 -0.68 -21.37 16.60
C ALA A 225 -0.84 -20.57 15.30
N GLU A 226 -0.18 -19.40 15.23
CA GLU A 226 -0.28 -18.47 14.10
C GLU A 226 1.11 -18.07 13.60
N PRO A 227 1.85 -19.02 13.03
CA PRO A 227 3.29 -18.88 12.80
C PRO A 227 3.65 -17.83 11.76
N TYR A 228 2.81 -17.60 10.74
CA TYR A 228 3.05 -16.56 9.74
C TYR A 228 2.80 -15.16 10.28
N ASN A 229 1.96 -15.01 11.32
CA ASN A 229 1.76 -13.71 11.98
C ASN A 229 3.02 -13.25 12.71
N ASN A 230 3.95 -14.16 13.01
CA ASN A 230 5.22 -13.78 13.61
C ASN A 230 6.11 -12.97 12.65
N ILE A 231 5.92 -13.05 11.32
CA ILE A 231 6.59 -12.16 10.35
C ILE A 231 6.15 -10.71 10.55
N ILE A 232 4.88 -10.48 10.91
CA ILE A 232 4.34 -9.16 11.25
C ILE A 232 5.08 -8.62 12.48
N LYS A 233 5.20 -9.45 13.53
CA LYS A 233 5.91 -9.09 14.77
C LYS A 233 7.37 -8.74 14.52
N THR A 234 8.10 -9.61 13.81
CA THR A 234 9.52 -9.38 13.52
C THR A 234 9.75 -8.17 12.62
N THR A 235 8.79 -7.83 11.75
CA THR A 235 8.84 -6.60 10.96
C THR A 235 8.78 -5.36 11.87
N VAL A 236 7.83 -5.30 12.82
CA VAL A 236 7.69 -4.18 13.76
C VAL A 236 8.87 -4.08 14.73
N GLU A 237 9.33 -5.22 15.26
CA GLU A 237 10.54 -5.29 16.10
C GLU A 237 11.76 -4.76 15.33
N CYS A 238 11.96 -5.19 14.08
CA CYS A 238 13.07 -4.72 13.27
C CYS A 238 12.99 -3.21 13.00
N MET A 239 11.80 -2.68 12.68
CA MET A 239 11.63 -1.23 12.51
C MET A 239 11.94 -0.45 13.80
N SER A 240 11.51 -0.95 14.97
CA SER A 240 11.83 -0.32 16.25
C SER A 240 13.33 -0.36 16.57
N ALA A 241 14.02 -1.44 16.21
CA ALA A 241 15.48 -1.55 16.34
C ALA A 241 16.21 -0.57 15.42
N ILE A 242 15.77 -0.42 14.17
CA ILE A 242 16.34 0.55 13.21
C ILE A 242 16.21 1.96 13.76
N PHE A 243 15.02 2.38 14.19
CA PHE A 243 14.79 3.74 14.69
C PHE A 243 15.31 3.98 16.11
N GLY A 244 15.48 2.92 16.90
CA GLY A 244 16.27 2.95 18.14
C GLY A 244 17.77 3.09 17.90
N GLY A 245 18.21 3.02 16.64
CA GLY A 245 19.58 3.20 16.21
C GLY A 245 20.46 1.97 16.43
N ALA A 246 19.95 0.74 16.30
CA ALA A 246 20.79 -0.47 16.40
C ALA A 246 21.92 -0.46 15.35
N ASN A 247 23.12 -0.90 15.73
CA ASN A 247 24.25 -1.02 14.78
C ASN A 247 24.15 -2.30 13.94
N SER A 248 23.57 -3.34 14.51
CA SER A 248 23.41 -4.65 13.90
C SER A 248 22.07 -5.24 14.33
N ILE A 249 21.37 -5.88 13.41
CA ILE A 249 20.06 -6.46 13.67
C ILE A 249 20.09 -7.92 13.22
N MET A 250 19.55 -8.80 14.07
CA MET A 250 19.37 -10.22 13.78
C MET A 250 17.91 -10.61 14.02
N ILE A 251 17.25 -11.08 12.98
CA ILE A 251 15.94 -11.71 13.13
C ILE A 251 16.18 -13.20 13.37
N LYS A 252 15.81 -13.72 14.54
CA LYS A 252 15.90 -15.15 14.86
C LYS A 252 14.90 -15.92 13.98
N PRO A 253 15.35 -16.77 13.02
CA PRO A 253 14.48 -17.61 12.23
C PRO A 253 13.89 -18.74 13.08
N TYR A 254 12.73 -19.26 12.71
CA TYR A 254 12.06 -20.36 13.40
C TYR A 254 11.16 -21.12 12.43
N ASN A 255 10.90 -22.39 12.74
CA ASN A 255 9.86 -23.19 12.08
C ASN A 255 8.57 -23.21 12.91
N PHE A 256 7.54 -23.89 12.40
CA PHE A 256 6.23 -24.01 13.05
C PHE A 256 6.28 -24.62 14.45
N ASN A 257 7.25 -25.51 14.70
CA ASN A 257 7.42 -26.21 15.97
C ASN A 257 8.36 -25.49 16.95
N PHE A 258 9.08 -24.45 16.47
CA PHE A 258 10.23 -23.83 17.13
C PHE A 258 11.34 -24.83 17.44
N GLU A 259 11.60 -25.76 16.51
CA GLU A 259 12.65 -26.78 16.65
C GLU A 259 13.96 -26.35 15.99
N GLN A 260 13.97 -26.17 14.66
CA GLN A 260 15.13 -25.73 13.89
C GLN A 260 14.69 -24.81 12.74
N PRO A 261 15.48 -23.78 12.38
CA PRO A 261 15.20 -22.92 11.23
C PRO A 261 15.09 -23.70 9.91
N THR A 262 14.08 -23.36 9.09
CA THR A 262 13.99 -23.80 7.69
C THR A 262 14.71 -22.82 6.76
N GLU A 263 15.12 -23.27 5.58
CA GLU A 263 15.71 -22.41 4.55
C GLU A 263 14.81 -21.20 4.23
N LYS A 264 13.50 -21.42 4.08
CA LYS A 264 12.50 -20.36 3.95
C LYS A 264 12.53 -19.36 5.10
N SER A 265 12.57 -19.82 6.35
CA SER A 265 12.59 -18.92 7.51
C SER A 265 13.89 -18.13 7.63
N GLU A 266 15.02 -18.73 7.26
CA GLU A 266 16.34 -18.08 7.20
C GLU A 266 16.40 -17.04 6.08
N ARG A 267 15.84 -17.35 4.91
CA ARG A 267 15.72 -16.40 3.79
C ARG A 267 14.82 -15.22 4.17
N ILE A 268 13.63 -15.48 4.73
CA ILE A 268 12.67 -14.44 5.13
C ILE A 268 13.26 -13.51 6.22
N SER A 269 14.11 -14.03 7.11
CA SER A 269 14.75 -13.22 8.16
C SER A 269 15.73 -12.18 7.59
N ILE A 270 16.42 -12.51 6.50
CA ILE A 270 17.27 -11.58 5.75
C ILE A 270 16.40 -10.64 4.90
N ASN A 271 15.45 -11.21 4.12
CA ASN A 271 14.59 -10.47 3.22
C ASN A 271 13.82 -9.34 3.92
N GLN A 272 13.31 -9.59 5.12
CA GLN A 272 12.67 -8.55 5.95
C GLN A 272 13.55 -7.30 6.12
N GLN A 273 14.82 -7.48 6.48
CA GLN A 273 15.72 -6.37 6.75
C GLN A 273 16.10 -5.61 5.47
N ILE A 274 16.29 -6.31 4.36
CA ILE A 274 16.60 -5.66 3.06
C ILE A 274 15.38 -5.00 2.42
N ILE A 275 14.16 -5.51 2.64
CA ILE A 275 12.91 -4.82 2.25
C ILE A 275 12.83 -3.49 2.99
N LEU A 276 13.01 -3.50 4.32
CA LEU A 276 13.04 -2.28 5.14
C LEU A 276 14.13 -1.29 4.68
N LYS A 277 15.29 -1.80 4.28
CA LYS A 277 16.42 -0.98 3.81
C LYS A 277 16.17 -0.35 2.44
N TYR A 278 15.84 -1.16 1.44
CA TYR A 278 15.84 -0.74 0.04
C TYR A 278 14.47 -0.35 -0.48
N GLU A 279 13.42 -1.09 -0.13
CA GLU A 279 12.07 -0.83 -0.62
C GLU A 279 11.36 0.23 0.24
N SER A 280 11.58 0.19 1.57
CA SER A 280 10.95 1.13 2.49
C SER A 280 11.74 2.42 2.75
N TYR A 281 12.93 2.56 2.16
CA TYR A 281 13.79 3.74 2.27
C TYR A 281 14.20 4.10 3.71
N LEU A 282 14.25 3.12 4.63
CA LEU A 282 14.58 3.41 6.04
C LEU A 282 16.05 3.73 6.28
N ASP A 283 16.92 3.60 5.27
CA ASP A 283 18.35 3.95 5.34
C ASP A 283 18.66 5.37 4.83
N LYS A 284 17.65 6.17 4.47
CA LYS A 284 17.86 7.50 3.88
C LYS A 284 18.08 8.62 4.90
N VAL A 285 17.55 8.46 6.11
CA VAL A 285 17.68 9.43 7.21
C VAL A 285 18.21 8.71 8.45
N ILE A 286 19.24 9.26 9.08
CA ILE A 286 19.97 8.61 10.19
C ILE A 286 19.11 8.49 11.46
N ASP A 287 18.39 9.54 11.82
CA ASP A 287 17.42 9.53 12.92
C ASP A 287 16.14 10.27 12.53
N PRO A 288 15.17 9.57 11.92
CA PRO A 288 13.92 10.18 11.48
C PRO A 288 12.96 10.50 12.63
N THR A 289 13.25 10.06 13.85
CA THR A 289 12.40 10.27 15.03
C THR A 289 12.89 11.42 15.93
N LYS A 290 14.05 11.99 15.63
CA LYS A 290 14.63 13.11 16.38
C LYS A 290 13.68 14.32 16.42
N GLY A 291 13.41 14.82 17.63
CA GLY A 291 12.50 15.94 17.87
C GLY A 291 11.02 15.54 18.01
N SER A 292 10.67 14.25 17.86
CA SER A 292 9.32 13.78 18.18
C SER A 292 9.01 14.03 19.65
N TYR A 293 7.93 14.76 19.93
CA TYR A 293 7.54 15.10 21.31
C TYR A 293 7.28 13.84 22.14
N TYR A 294 6.59 12.85 21.56
CA TYR A 294 6.28 11.62 22.27
C TYR A 294 7.53 10.78 22.57
N ILE A 295 8.39 10.58 21.58
CA ILE A 295 9.57 9.73 21.74
C ILE A 295 10.59 10.40 22.68
N ASP A 296 10.77 11.73 22.56
CA ASP A 296 11.63 12.49 23.48
C ASP A 296 11.07 12.45 24.92
N TYR A 297 9.73 12.48 25.10
CA TYR A 297 9.11 12.27 26.42
C TYR A 297 9.44 10.89 26.99
N LEU A 298 9.23 9.81 26.22
CA LEU A 298 9.51 8.45 26.67
C LEU A 298 10.98 8.30 27.08
N ILE A 299 11.90 8.84 26.29
CA ILE A 299 13.33 8.86 26.60
C ILE A 299 13.57 9.59 27.92
N SER A 300 12.96 10.76 28.12
CA SER A 300 13.11 11.54 29.35
C SER A 300 12.63 10.79 30.59
N GLU A 301 11.50 10.08 30.51
CA GLU A 301 10.96 9.28 31.60
C GLU A 301 11.82 8.05 31.93
N ILE A 302 12.41 7.41 30.91
CA ILE A 302 13.30 6.27 31.10
C ILE A 302 14.58 6.69 31.84
N ILE A 303 15.11 7.88 31.53
CA ILE A 303 16.40 8.35 32.05
C ILE A 303 16.29 9.34 33.21
N LYS A 304 15.08 9.66 33.70
CA LYS A 304 14.84 10.68 34.73
C LYS A 304 15.64 10.48 36.01
N ASP A 305 15.97 9.23 36.34
CA ASP A 305 16.74 8.84 37.53
C ASP A 305 18.26 8.99 37.34
N TYR A 306 18.73 9.47 36.19
CA TYR A 306 20.15 9.63 35.85
C TYR A 306 20.54 11.10 35.68
N GLN A 307 21.68 11.49 36.25
CA GLN A 307 22.29 12.80 35.99
C GLN A 307 22.95 12.83 34.60
N ILE A 308 22.41 13.66 33.69
CA ILE A 308 22.90 13.83 32.32
C ILE A 308 23.52 15.22 32.16
N ASN A 309 24.75 15.25 31.66
CA ASN A 309 25.44 16.50 31.33
C ASN A 309 25.00 16.97 29.94
N THR A 310 24.12 17.96 29.90
CA THR A 310 23.52 18.50 28.66
C THR A 310 24.43 19.48 27.91
N ASN A 311 25.60 19.87 28.46
CA ASN A 311 26.46 20.92 27.89
C ASN A 311 27.46 20.43 26.84
N LYS A 312 27.52 19.13 26.53
CA LYS A 312 28.33 18.60 25.42
C LYS A 312 27.62 18.81 24.08
N ASN A 313 27.54 20.05 23.60
CA ASN A 313 27.12 20.34 22.24
C ASN A 313 28.17 19.82 21.24
N LYS A 314 27.94 18.66 20.64
CA LYS A 314 28.70 18.23 19.47
C LYS A 314 28.32 19.10 18.27
N LYS A 315 29.32 19.59 17.53
CA LYS A 315 29.14 20.25 16.23
C LYS A 315 28.40 19.28 15.31
N SER A 316 27.22 19.67 14.82
CA SER A 316 26.58 18.93 13.72
C SER A 316 27.47 19.06 12.49
N PHE A 317 28.01 17.95 12.00
CA PHE A 317 28.63 17.97 10.68
C PHE A 317 27.50 18.13 9.66
N LYS A 318 27.45 19.28 8.97
CA LYS A 318 26.55 19.45 7.82
C LYS A 318 27.06 18.53 6.70
N ASN A 319 26.56 17.30 6.68
CA ASN A 319 26.78 16.42 5.55
C ASN A 319 25.92 16.93 4.37
N LYS A 320 26.55 17.19 3.22
CA LYS A 320 25.87 17.72 2.02
C LYS A 320 25.20 16.63 1.18
N ASP A 321 25.31 15.37 1.58
CA ASP A 321 24.68 14.26 0.89
C ASP A 321 23.15 14.29 1.04
N PHE A 322 22.44 14.15 -0.07
CA PHE A 322 20.98 14.05 -0.11
C PHE A 322 20.53 12.94 -1.06
N PHE A 323 19.34 12.42 -0.82
CA PHE A 323 18.62 11.53 -1.72
C PHE A 323 17.51 12.32 -2.41
N ILE A 324 17.31 12.13 -3.72
CA ILE A 324 16.17 12.69 -4.45
C ILE A 324 15.10 11.61 -4.53
N SER A 325 13.94 11.88 -3.93
CA SER A 325 12.76 10.99 -4.00
C SER A 325 12.13 10.96 -5.40
N ALA A 326 11.22 10.01 -5.66
CA ALA A 326 10.45 9.98 -6.90
C ALA A 326 9.58 11.25 -7.07
N GLU A 327 9.15 11.82 -5.95
CA GLU A 327 8.49 13.11 -5.84
C GLU A 327 9.46 14.28 -6.09
N GLY A 328 10.73 14.08 -6.44
CA GLY A 328 11.69 15.16 -6.68
C GLY A 328 12.02 16.01 -5.43
N ILE A 329 11.65 15.55 -4.22
CA ILE A 329 11.99 16.19 -2.95
C ILE A 329 13.40 15.73 -2.54
N LYS A 330 14.24 16.69 -2.14
CA LYS A 330 15.58 16.44 -1.60
C LYS A 330 15.48 16.05 -0.12
N ILE A 331 15.87 14.82 0.19
CA ILE A 331 15.89 14.27 1.55
C ILE A 331 17.32 14.31 2.07
N GLN A 332 17.56 15.06 3.14
CA GLN A 332 18.86 15.16 3.80
C GLN A 332 19.12 13.93 4.66
N LYS A 333 20.39 13.57 4.87
CA LYS A 333 20.72 12.45 5.78
C LYS A 333 20.40 12.74 7.26
N GLU A 334 20.46 14.00 7.66
CA GLU A 334 20.22 14.46 9.04
C GLU A 334 19.32 15.69 9.04
N TYR A 335 18.47 15.78 10.06
CA TYR A 335 17.58 16.93 10.29
C TYR A 335 17.74 17.43 11.73
N SER A 336 17.53 18.73 11.91
CA SER A 336 17.70 19.44 13.16
C SER A 336 16.60 20.47 13.38
N GLN A 337 16.53 21.03 14.59
CA GLN A 337 15.60 22.12 14.88
C GLN A 337 15.77 23.32 13.94
N THR A 338 16.97 23.55 13.38
CA THR A 338 17.19 24.67 12.45
C THR A 338 16.48 24.51 11.12
N ASP A 339 16.26 23.27 10.68
CA ASP A 339 15.53 22.96 9.44
C ASP A 339 14.03 23.26 9.56
N ASN A 340 13.53 23.33 10.80
CA ASN A 340 12.12 23.58 11.12
C ASN A 340 11.79 25.05 11.46
N LYS A 341 12.78 25.93 11.61
CA LYS A 341 12.58 27.32 12.08
C LYS A 341 11.60 28.16 11.24
N LYS A 342 11.42 27.81 9.96
CA LYS A 342 10.56 28.55 9.01
C LYS A 342 9.29 27.78 8.63
N ILE A 343 9.03 26.63 9.27
CA ILE A 343 7.87 25.80 8.95
C ILE A 343 6.65 26.36 9.67
N GLU A 344 5.71 26.90 8.90
CA GLU A 344 4.50 27.55 9.42
C GLU A 344 3.61 26.58 10.19
N HIS A 345 3.45 25.34 9.69
CA HIS A 345 2.42 24.44 10.19
C HIS A 345 2.64 23.97 11.63
N LEU A 346 3.85 24.16 12.18
CA LEU A 346 4.19 23.86 13.57
C LEU A 346 3.39 24.70 14.58
N LYS A 347 2.83 25.83 14.16
CA LYS A 347 1.94 26.67 14.98
C LYS A 347 0.55 26.07 15.18
N PHE A 348 0.19 25.05 14.41
CA PHE A 348 -1.13 24.41 14.42
C PHE A 348 -1.04 22.99 14.99
N ASP A 349 -0.33 22.86 16.10
CA ASP A 349 -0.04 21.60 16.77
C ASP A 349 -1.29 21.12 17.54
N GLY A 350 -2.17 20.41 16.84
CA GLY A 350 -3.39 19.87 17.43
C GLY A 350 -4.14 18.90 16.54
N ALA A 351 -4.94 18.03 17.15
CA ALA A 351 -5.88 17.15 16.47
C ALA A 351 -7.33 17.55 16.77
N GLY A 352 -8.22 17.36 15.80
CA GLY A 352 -9.63 17.73 15.92
C GLY A 352 -9.92 19.24 15.91
N ILE A 353 -8.90 20.06 15.69
CA ILE A 353 -8.99 21.52 15.51
C ILE A 353 -8.39 21.85 14.14
N SER A 354 -9.13 22.55 13.29
CA SER A 354 -8.68 22.93 11.96
C SER A 354 -7.41 23.78 12.03
N PRO A 355 -6.37 23.49 11.23
CA PRO A 355 -6.36 22.71 9.98
C PRO A 355 -6.15 21.19 10.12
N ASN A 356 -6.37 20.60 11.31
CA ASN A 356 -6.38 19.15 11.57
C ASN A 356 -5.04 18.45 11.24
N LEU A 357 -3.91 19.13 11.44
CA LEU A 357 -2.57 18.60 11.14
C LEU A 357 -2.37 17.20 11.74
N ARG A 358 -2.64 17.04 13.03
CA ARG A 358 -2.34 15.82 13.80
C ARG A 358 -3.47 14.79 13.80
N GLY A 359 -4.54 15.07 13.07
CA GLY A 359 -5.67 14.16 12.88
C GLY A 359 -7.03 14.87 12.93
N PRO A 360 -8.08 14.31 12.32
CA PRO A 360 -9.40 14.92 12.29
C PRO A 360 -10.18 14.81 13.61
N TYR A 361 -9.73 13.98 14.56
CA TYR A 361 -10.38 13.79 15.86
C TYR A 361 -9.41 14.09 16.99
N SER A 362 -9.89 14.75 18.04
CA SER A 362 -9.05 15.27 19.13
C SER A 362 -8.29 14.19 19.91
N THR A 363 -8.84 12.97 20.00
CA THR A 363 -8.24 11.83 20.71
C THR A 363 -7.69 10.74 19.80
N MET A 364 -7.92 10.83 18.48
CA MET A 364 -7.60 9.79 17.49
C MET A 364 -7.82 8.37 18.02
N TYR A 365 -6.77 7.55 18.08
CA TYR A 365 -6.87 6.13 18.42
C TYR A 365 -6.83 5.82 19.91
N THR A 366 -6.52 6.81 20.75
CA THR A 366 -6.41 6.63 22.21
C THR A 366 -7.75 6.24 22.86
N THR A 367 -8.86 6.53 22.17
CA THR A 367 -10.21 6.13 22.58
C THR A 367 -10.77 5.02 21.69
N ARG A 368 -10.69 5.20 20.36
CA ARG A 368 -11.20 4.25 19.38
C ARG A 368 -10.21 4.10 18.22
N PRO A 369 -9.66 2.90 17.98
CA PRO A 369 -8.77 2.68 16.86
C PRO A 369 -9.51 2.79 15.52
N TRP A 370 -8.75 2.86 14.42
CA TRP A 370 -9.31 2.83 13.07
C TRP A 370 -10.20 1.60 12.84
N THR A 371 -11.08 1.70 11.84
CA THR A 371 -11.94 0.58 11.46
C THR A 371 -11.16 -0.41 10.60
N ILE A 372 -11.05 -1.66 11.04
CA ILE A 372 -10.57 -2.77 10.20
C ILE A 372 -11.63 -3.05 9.14
N ARG A 373 -11.32 -2.69 7.88
CA ARG A 373 -12.24 -2.76 6.75
C ARG A 373 -11.56 -3.50 5.60
N GLN A 374 -11.67 -4.83 5.61
CA GLN A 374 -11.21 -5.65 4.51
C GLN A 374 -12.19 -5.54 3.34
N TYR A 375 -11.61 -5.36 2.16
CA TYR A 375 -12.28 -5.39 0.86
C TYR A 375 -12.40 -6.84 0.45
N ALA A 376 -13.63 -7.26 0.21
CA ALA A 376 -13.97 -8.65 0.02
C ALA A 376 -15.22 -8.76 -0.86
N GLY A 377 -15.39 -9.93 -1.45
CA GLY A 377 -16.49 -10.23 -2.36
C GLY A 377 -15.92 -10.87 -3.63
N PHE A 378 -16.42 -12.04 -3.99
CA PHE A 378 -16.00 -12.79 -5.17
C PHE A 378 -17.10 -13.77 -5.56
N SER A 379 -17.12 -14.18 -6.83
CA SER A 379 -18.04 -15.20 -7.34
C SER A 379 -19.50 -14.83 -7.10
N THR A 380 -20.19 -15.52 -6.18
CA THR A 380 -21.62 -15.37 -5.91
C THR A 380 -21.92 -14.55 -4.66
N ALA A 381 -23.15 -14.01 -4.57
CA ALA A 381 -23.63 -13.30 -3.39
C ALA A 381 -23.69 -14.22 -2.15
N GLU A 382 -24.02 -15.48 -2.34
CA GLU A 382 -24.08 -16.51 -1.30
C GLU A 382 -22.70 -16.79 -0.68
N GLU A 383 -21.67 -16.97 -1.52
CA GLU A 383 -20.29 -17.19 -1.05
C GLU A 383 -19.72 -15.95 -0.36
N SER A 384 -19.97 -14.78 -0.94
CA SER A 384 -19.55 -13.50 -0.37
C SER A 384 -20.22 -13.24 0.98
N ASN A 385 -21.52 -13.50 1.13
CA ASN A 385 -22.23 -13.38 2.41
C ASN A 385 -21.63 -14.29 3.49
N LYS A 386 -21.35 -15.55 3.15
CA LYS A 386 -20.71 -16.50 4.07
C LYS A 386 -19.33 -15.99 4.50
N PHE A 387 -18.53 -15.50 3.57
CA PHE A 387 -17.21 -14.93 3.85
C PHE A 387 -17.29 -13.69 4.77
N TYR A 388 -18.26 -12.81 4.54
CA TYR A 388 -18.49 -11.64 5.41
C TYR A 388 -18.83 -12.05 6.84
N LYS A 389 -19.76 -12.98 7.03
CA LYS A 389 -20.15 -13.48 8.37
C LYS A 389 -18.95 -14.11 9.09
N GLU A 390 -18.16 -14.92 8.39
CA GLU A 390 -16.93 -15.51 8.93
C GLU A 390 -15.93 -14.43 9.38
N ASN A 391 -15.69 -13.39 8.59
CA ASN A 391 -14.75 -12.34 8.96
C ASN A 391 -15.24 -11.42 10.07
N LEU A 392 -16.54 -11.08 10.08
CA LEU A 392 -17.16 -10.32 11.18
C LEU A 392 -16.99 -11.06 12.51
N SER A 393 -17.22 -12.38 12.53
CA SER A 393 -17.00 -13.21 13.73
C SER A 393 -15.55 -13.24 14.23
N LYS A 394 -14.59 -12.90 13.35
CA LYS A 394 -13.14 -12.90 13.62
C LYS A 394 -12.55 -11.50 13.83
N GLY A 395 -13.39 -10.49 14.05
CA GLY A 395 -12.96 -9.14 14.45
C GLY A 395 -12.94 -8.08 13.36
N GLN A 396 -13.38 -8.39 12.12
CA GLN A 396 -13.70 -7.34 11.14
C GLN A 396 -14.87 -6.49 11.66
N LYS A 397 -14.79 -5.16 11.51
CA LYS A 397 -15.80 -4.23 12.06
C LYS A 397 -16.70 -3.59 11.00
N GLY A 398 -16.18 -3.38 9.80
CA GLY A 398 -16.93 -2.81 8.68
C GLY A 398 -16.84 -3.70 7.44
N LEU A 399 -17.90 -3.76 6.64
CA LEU A 399 -17.92 -4.50 5.38
C LEU A 399 -17.44 -3.60 4.24
N SER A 400 -16.75 -4.17 3.26
CA SER A 400 -16.45 -3.47 2.02
C SER A 400 -16.63 -4.42 0.84
N VAL A 401 -17.59 -4.08 -0.03
CA VAL A 401 -18.04 -4.95 -1.12
C VAL A 401 -17.26 -4.68 -2.39
N ALA A 402 -16.70 -5.74 -2.96
CA ALA A 402 -16.09 -5.78 -4.28
C ALA A 402 -17.06 -6.35 -5.32
N PHE A 403 -17.37 -5.59 -6.37
CA PHE A 403 -18.26 -6.00 -7.45
C PHE A 403 -17.46 -6.47 -8.67
N ASP A 404 -18.04 -7.36 -9.47
CA ASP A 404 -17.43 -7.76 -10.73
C ASP A 404 -17.45 -6.63 -11.79
N LEU A 405 -16.70 -6.82 -12.88
CA LEU A 405 -16.54 -5.79 -13.90
C LEU A 405 -17.81 -5.59 -14.75
N ALA A 406 -18.66 -6.61 -14.88
CA ALA A 406 -19.96 -6.50 -15.54
C ALA A 406 -20.88 -5.52 -14.79
N THR A 407 -21.03 -5.76 -13.48
CA THR A 407 -21.76 -4.92 -12.53
C THR A 407 -21.22 -3.49 -12.57
N HIS A 408 -19.90 -3.31 -12.49
CA HIS A 408 -19.27 -1.99 -12.54
C HIS A 408 -19.66 -1.16 -13.77
N ARG A 409 -19.77 -1.80 -14.93
CA ARG A 409 -20.02 -1.13 -16.23
C ARG A 409 -21.49 -1.17 -16.67
N GLY A 410 -22.40 -1.54 -15.77
CA GLY A 410 -23.84 -1.45 -16.02
C GLY A 410 -24.34 -2.54 -16.96
N TYR A 411 -23.76 -3.74 -16.91
CA TYR A 411 -24.20 -4.89 -17.69
C TYR A 411 -24.76 -5.98 -16.78
N ASP A 412 -25.87 -6.58 -17.21
CA ASP A 412 -26.37 -7.82 -16.63
C ASP A 412 -25.48 -9.01 -17.07
N SER A 413 -25.45 -10.05 -16.25
CA SER A 413 -24.67 -11.27 -16.45
C SER A 413 -25.04 -12.07 -17.72
N ASP A 414 -26.23 -11.82 -18.31
CA ASP A 414 -26.69 -12.39 -19.57
C ASP A 414 -26.16 -11.66 -20.81
N HIS A 415 -25.54 -10.47 -20.65
CA HIS A 415 -25.06 -9.65 -21.76
C HIS A 415 -23.84 -10.28 -22.48
N GLU A 416 -23.84 -10.21 -23.82
CA GLU A 416 -22.82 -10.89 -24.65
C GLU A 416 -21.39 -10.36 -24.43
N ARG A 417 -21.24 -9.05 -24.13
CA ARG A 417 -19.93 -8.40 -23.95
C ARG A 417 -19.20 -8.74 -22.64
N VAL A 418 -19.86 -9.43 -21.70
CA VAL A 418 -19.30 -9.68 -20.36
C VAL A 418 -19.14 -11.16 -20.04
N PHE A 419 -19.29 -12.03 -21.03
CA PHE A 419 -19.32 -13.48 -20.82
C PHE A 419 -18.08 -14.05 -20.11
N GLY A 420 -16.91 -13.40 -20.25
CA GLY A 420 -15.67 -13.80 -19.56
C GLY A 420 -15.41 -13.08 -18.23
N ASP A 421 -16.26 -12.15 -17.82
CA ASP A 421 -16.00 -11.23 -16.69
C ASP A 421 -16.91 -11.49 -15.48
N VAL A 422 -18.05 -12.17 -15.67
CA VAL A 422 -19.06 -12.43 -14.62
C VAL A 422 -18.43 -13.17 -13.43
N GLY A 423 -18.54 -12.57 -12.23
CA GLY A 423 -18.07 -13.14 -10.97
C GLY A 423 -16.55 -13.23 -10.76
N MET A 424 -15.74 -12.76 -11.72
CA MET A 424 -14.28 -12.96 -11.69
C MET A 424 -13.56 -12.00 -10.75
N ALA A 425 -13.85 -10.69 -10.87
CA ALA A 425 -13.17 -9.65 -10.09
C ALA A 425 -13.89 -9.30 -8.77
N GLY A 426 -15.08 -9.85 -8.56
CA GLY A 426 -15.95 -9.51 -7.44
C GLY A 426 -17.27 -10.24 -7.50
N VAL A 427 -18.23 -9.86 -6.66
CA VAL A 427 -19.58 -10.43 -6.68
C VAL A 427 -20.37 -9.92 -7.89
N ALA A 428 -21.07 -10.83 -8.58
CA ALA A 428 -22.04 -10.48 -9.63
C ALA A 428 -23.38 -10.04 -9.02
N ILE A 429 -23.89 -8.86 -9.40
CA ILE A 429 -25.15 -8.30 -8.92
C ILE A 429 -25.97 -7.80 -10.12
N ASP A 430 -27.08 -8.47 -10.42
CA ASP A 430 -27.95 -8.11 -11.55
C ASP A 430 -29.26 -7.46 -11.07
N THR A 431 -29.73 -7.81 -9.86
CA THR A 431 -30.98 -7.31 -9.30
C THR A 431 -30.88 -7.07 -7.79
N VAL A 432 -31.92 -6.46 -7.22
CA VAL A 432 -32.07 -6.34 -5.75
C VAL A 432 -32.06 -7.68 -5.03
N GLU A 433 -32.46 -8.78 -5.69
CA GLU A 433 -32.48 -10.11 -5.06
C GLU A 433 -31.06 -10.61 -4.76
N ASP A 434 -30.08 -10.31 -5.62
CA ASP A 434 -28.68 -10.63 -5.36
C ASP A 434 -28.16 -9.82 -4.17
N MET A 435 -28.53 -8.53 -4.10
CA MET A 435 -28.17 -7.66 -2.98
C MET A 435 -28.78 -8.13 -1.65
N LYS A 436 -30.03 -8.62 -1.67
CA LYS A 436 -30.69 -9.21 -0.50
C LYS A 436 -29.97 -10.47 -0.02
N VAL A 437 -29.53 -11.33 -0.94
CA VAL A 437 -28.73 -12.51 -0.61
C VAL A 437 -27.39 -12.09 0.00
N LEU A 438 -26.72 -11.10 -0.60
CA LEU A 438 -25.42 -10.60 -0.15
C LEU A 438 -25.46 -10.12 1.32
N PHE A 439 -26.56 -9.49 1.73
CA PHE A 439 -26.75 -8.99 3.11
C PHE A 439 -27.72 -9.81 3.96
N LYS A 440 -28.05 -11.03 3.53
CA LYS A 440 -28.91 -11.91 4.32
C LYS A 440 -28.31 -12.14 5.71
N ASP A 441 -29.10 -11.92 6.75
CA ASP A 441 -28.73 -11.99 8.18
C ASP A 441 -27.58 -11.05 8.60
N ILE A 442 -27.36 -9.96 7.86
CA ILE A 442 -26.43 -8.88 8.23
C ILE A 442 -27.26 -7.63 8.54
N PRO A 443 -27.31 -7.17 9.81
CA PRO A 443 -28.16 -6.04 10.20
C PRO A 443 -27.61 -4.70 9.68
N LEU A 444 -28.20 -4.18 8.61
CA LEU A 444 -27.72 -2.97 7.91
C LEU A 444 -27.89 -1.66 8.72
N ASP A 445 -28.72 -1.66 9.76
CA ASP A 445 -28.86 -0.56 10.74
C ASP A 445 -27.67 -0.48 11.72
N LYS A 446 -26.95 -1.59 11.91
CA LYS A 446 -25.82 -1.72 12.85
C LYS A 446 -24.46 -1.81 12.15
N MET A 447 -24.45 -2.08 10.85
CA MET A 447 -23.24 -2.27 10.08
C MET A 447 -22.89 -1.04 9.24
N SER A 448 -21.60 -0.73 9.16
CA SER A 448 -21.09 0.27 8.21
C SER A 448 -20.62 -0.44 6.94
N VAL A 449 -21.38 -0.29 5.85
CA VAL A 449 -21.10 -0.93 4.57
C VAL A 449 -20.43 0.05 3.61
N SER A 450 -19.24 -0.29 3.13
CA SER A 450 -18.56 0.43 2.05
C SER A 450 -18.79 -0.30 0.74
N MET A 451 -19.10 0.41 -0.34
CA MET A 451 -19.34 -0.14 -1.66
C MET A 451 -18.43 0.55 -2.67
N THR A 452 -17.51 -0.20 -3.25
CA THR A 452 -16.61 0.32 -4.29
C THR A 452 -17.33 0.27 -5.62
N MET A 453 -18.16 1.27 -5.91
CA MET A 453 -18.92 1.39 -7.15
C MET A 453 -18.96 2.84 -7.64
N ASN A 454 -18.86 3.02 -8.96
CA ASN A 454 -18.78 4.35 -9.61
C ASN A 454 -19.61 4.42 -10.90
N GLY A 455 -19.32 3.60 -11.91
CA GLY A 455 -20.06 3.61 -13.18
C GLY A 455 -21.55 3.31 -13.01
N ALA A 456 -21.88 2.12 -12.52
CA ALA A 456 -23.25 1.71 -12.21
C ALA A 456 -23.71 2.12 -10.79
N VAL A 457 -23.30 3.30 -10.33
CA VAL A 457 -23.57 3.75 -8.95
C VAL A 457 -25.07 3.85 -8.62
N LEU A 458 -25.90 4.29 -9.57
CA LEU A 458 -27.35 4.45 -9.36
C LEU A 458 -28.06 3.13 -9.07
N PRO A 459 -28.01 2.11 -9.95
CA PRO A 459 -28.68 0.83 -9.66
C PRO A 459 -28.12 0.17 -8.39
N ILE A 460 -26.82 0.19 -8.17
CA ILE A 460 -26.22 -0.47 -6.99
C ILE A 460 -26.62 0.21 -5.69
N LEU A 461 -26.60 1.55 -5.62
CA LEU A 461 -27.04 2.27 -4.44
C LEU A 461 -28.55 2.08 -4.22
N ALA A 462 -29.35 2.06 -5.28
CA ALA A 462 -30.78 1.75 -5.20
C ALA A 462 -31.03 0.33 -4.68
N PHE A 463 -30.27 -0.66 -5.14
CA PHE A 463 -30.36 -2.05 -4.67
C PHE A 463 -30.03 -2.17 -3.19
N TYR A 464 -28.98 -1.48 -2.73
CA TYR A 464 -28.63 -1.42 -1.31
C TYR A 464 -29.75 -0.82 -0.46
N ILE A 465 -30.33 0.30 -0.90
CA ILE A 465 -31.42 0.98 -0.21
C ILE A 465 -32.66 0.08 -0.13
N VAL A 466 -33.09 -0.52 -1.25
CA VAL A 466 -34.29 -1.38 -1.27
C VAL A 466 -34.06 -2.67 -0.49
N ALA A 467 -32.86 -3.26 -0.56
CA ALA A 467 -32.52 -4.43 0.27
C ALA A 467 -32.61 -4.11 1.77
N ALA A 468 -32.19 -2.91 2.19
CA ALA A 468 -32.34 -2.45 3.56
C ALA A 468 -33.81 -2.17 3.95
N GLU A 469 -34.58 -1.50 3.08
CA GLU A 469 -36.01 -1.27 3.32
C GLU A 469 -36.76 -2.60 3.48
N GLU A 470 -36.45 -3.61 2.66
CA GLU A 470 -37.04 -4.96 2.75
C GLU A 470 -36.57 -5.74 4.00
N GLN A 471 -35.48 -5.32 4.65
CA GLN A 471 -35.09 -5.79 5.99
C GLN A 471 -35.81 -5.03 7.13
N GLY A 472 -36.60 -4.00 6.81
CA GLY A 472 -37.26 -3.13 7.79
C GLY A 472 -36.36 -2.01 8.34
N VAL A 473 -35.25 -1.70 7.66
CA VAL A 473 -34.31 -0.64 8.07
C VAL A 473 -34.69 0.70 7.42
N ASN A 474 -34.77 1.75 8.23
CA ASN A 474 -35.01 3.11 7.73
C ASN A 474 -33.76 3.67 7.05
N MET A 475 -33.93 4.40 5.93
CA MET A 475 -32.80 5.01 5.20
C MET A 475 -31.90 5.91 6.07
N LYS A 476 -32.48 6.60 7.05
CA LYS A 476 -31.75 7.49 7.98
C LYS A 476 -30.76 6.75 8.87
N ASP A 477 -30.93 5.44 9.04
CA ASP A 477 -30.10 4.60 9.89
C ASP A 477 -28.97 3.91 9.13
N LEU A 478 -29.00 3.96 7.80
CA LEU A 478 -27.94 3.42 6.96
C LEU A 478 -26.64 4.19 7.15
N SER A 479 -25.61 3.47 7.59
CA SER A 479 -24.25 3.97 7.72
C SER A 479 -23.34 3.26 6.71
N GLY A 480 -22.46 4.01 6.07
CA GLY A 480 -21.67 3.42 4.99
C GLY A 480 -21.03 4.46 4.10
N THR A 481 -20.45 3.97 3.01
CA THR A 481 -19.81 4.79 1.98
C THR A 481 -20.08 4.17 0.62
N ILE A 482 -20.42 4.99 -0.37
CA ILE A 482 -20.36 4.63 -1.79
C ILE A 482 -19.16 5.36 -2.40
N GLN A 483 -18.37 4.70 -3.26
CA GLN A 483 -17.17 5.35 -3.79
C GLN A 483 -17.52 6.55 -4.66
N ASN A 484 -18.39 6.39 -5.67
CA ASN A 484 -19.02 7.47 -6.43
C ASN A 484 -18.06 8.58 -6.94
N ASP A 485 -16.80 8.22 -7.20
CA ASP A 485 -15.77 9.13 -7.69
C ASP A 485 -15.54 8.83 -9.17
N ILE A 486 -16.25 9.52 -10.06
CA ILE A 486 -16.17 9.28 -11.50
C ILE A 486 -14.94 9.94 -12.13
N LEU A 487 -14.45 11.07 -11.60
CA LEU A 487 -13.30 11.79 -12.19
C LEU A 487 -12.06 10.88 -12.27
N LYS A 488 -11.79 10.10 -11.21
CA LYS A 488 -10.69 9.11 -11.25
C LYS A 488 -10.94 7.90 -12.15
N GLU A 489 -12.18 7.61 -12.53
CA GLU A 489 -12.47 6.57 -13.53
C GLU A 489 -11.92 6.95 -14.90
N PHE A 490 -12.11 8.21 -15.30
CA PHE A 490 -11.60 8.71 -16.59
C PHE A 490 -10.08 8.82 -16.63
N MET A 491 -9.46 9.06 -15.47
CA MET A 491 -8.00 9.17 -15.38
C MET A 491 -7.30 7.80 -15.42
N VAL A 492 -7.74 6.84 -14.58
CA VAL A 492 -6.92 5.64 -14.29
C VAL A 492 -7.68 4.33 -14.08
N ARG A 493 -8.94 4.35 -13.63
CA ARG A 493 -9.64 3.11 -13.22
C ARG A 493 -10.54 2.49 -14.30
N ASN A 494 -10.97 3.28 -15.28
CA ASN A 494 -11.65 2.82 -16.49
C ASN A 494 -12.96 2.02 -16.26
N THR A 495 -13.71 2.26 -15.18
CA THR A 495 -15.06 1.67 -15.00
C THR A 495 -16.19 2.68 -15.18
N TYR A 496 -15.95 3.73 -15.96
CA TYR A 496 -16.97 4.68 -16.41
C TYR A 496 -17.99 4.02 -17.35
N ILE A 497 -19.17 4.61 -17.41
CA ILE A 497 -20.23 4.28 -18.37
C ILE A 497 -20.50 5.51 -19.24
N TYR A 498 -21.00 6.57 -18.63
CA TYR A 498 -21.44 7.78 -19.32
C TYR A 498 -20.31 8.82 -19.47
N PRO A 499 -20.44 9.82 -20.34
CA PRO A 499 -19.45 10.90 -20.47
C PRO A 499 -19.32 11.74 -19.18
N PRO A 500 -18.24 12.55 -19.05
CA PRO A 500 -17.92 13.25 -17.80
C PRO A 500 -19.02 14.17 -17.29
N LYS A 501 -19.64 14.98 -18.16
CA LYS A 501 -20.65 15.97 -17.77
C LYS A 501 -21.89 15.29 -17.17
N GLU A 502 -22.41 14.29 -17.86
CA GLU A 502 -23.58 13.51 -17.47
C GLU A 502 -23.29 12.70 -16.20
N SER A 503 -22.08 12.16 -16.06
CA SER A 503 -21.67 11.45 -14.84
C SER A 503 -21.59 12.38 -13.62
N MET A 504 -21.14 13.62 -13.79
CA MET A 504 -21.14 14.61 -12.72
C MET A 504 -22.56 15.04 -12.31
N GLN A 505 -23.53 15.02 -13.25
CA GLN A 505 -24.94 15.21 -12.92
C GLN A 505 -25.46 14.09 -12.01
N ILE A 506 -25.09 12.83 -12.27
CA ILE A 506 -25.44 11.69 -11.41
C ILE A 506 -24.89 11.88 -9.99
N VAL A 507 -23.63 12.31 -9.85
CA VAL A 507 -23.03 12.62 -8.54
C VAL A 507 -23.82 13.72 -7.81
N SER A 508 -24.20 14.79 -8.51
CA SER A 508 -25.05 15.86 -7.97
C SER A 508 -26.39 15.33 -7.44
N ASP A 509 -27.06 14.46 -8.20
CA ASP A 509 -28.35 13.89 -7.79
C ASP A 509 -28.21 12.98 -6.56
N ILE A 510 -27.13 12.21 -6.47
CA ILE A 510 -26.82 11.40 -5.28
C ILE A 510 -26.58 12.30 -4.06
N PHE A 511 -25.86 13.42 -4.21
CA PHE A 511 -25.63 14.37 -3.10
C PHE A 511 -26.95 14.95 -2.59
N LYS A 512 -27.82 15.43 -3.49
CA LYS A 512 -29.15 15.96 -3.12
C LYS A 512 -30.00 14.92 -2.39
N PHE A 513 -30.00 13.68 -2.86
CA PHE A 513 -30.82 12.62 -2.26
C PHE A 513 -30.28 12.21 -0.87
N THR A 514 -28.97 11.98 -0.77
CA THR A 514 -28.35 11.46 0.46
C THR A 514 -28.30 12.49 1.58
N SER A 515 -28.08 13.78 1.27
CA SER A 515 -28.10 14.85 2.28
C SER A 515 -29.47 14.95 2.97
N LYS A 516 -30.55 14.71 2.23
CA LYS A 516 -31.93 14.72 2.72
C LYS A 516 -32.32 13.43 3.44
N ASN A 517 -32.03 12.27 2.86
CA ASN A 517 -32.63 10.99 3.27
C ASN A 517 -31.68 10.06 4.05
N MET A 518 -30.36 10.23 3.92
CA MET A 518 -29.33 9.32 4.44
C MET A 518 -28.21 10.06 5.18
N PRO A 519 -28.50 10.83 6.25
CA PRO A 519 -27.56 11.74 6.90
C PRO A 519 -26.37 11.04 7.59
N LYS A 520 -26.34 9.71 7.69
CA LYS A 520 -25.22 8.92 8.23
C LYS A 520 -24.32 8.31 7.13
N PHE A 521 -24.72 8.42 5.87
CA PHE A 521 -24.04 7.78 4.73
C PHE A 521 -23.05 8.76 4.07
N ASN A 522 -21.84 8.28 3.76
CA ASN A 522 -20.86 9.05 3.01
C ASN A 522 -21.13 8.87 1.51
N SER A 523 -21.54 9.97 0.86
CA SER A 523 -22.05 9.96 -0.53
C SER A 523 -20.96 9.86 -1.59
N ILE A 524 -19.69 10.00 -1.18
CA ILE A 524 -18.52 9.86 -2.05
C ILE A 524 -17.26 9.53 -1.23
N SER A 525 -16.36 8.79 -1.85
CA SER A 525 -15.00 8.54 -1.39
C SER A 525 -14.02 9.03 -2.46
N ILE A 526 -13.51 10.25 -2.27
CA ILE A 526 -12.61 10.94 -3.20
C ILE A 526 -11.24 10.24 -3.17
N SER A 527 -10.85 9.59 -4.26
CA SER A 527 -9.89 8.49 -4.24
C SER A 527 -8.58 8.79 -4.99
N GLY A 528 -7.47 8.75 -4.25
CA GLY A 528 -6.10 8.76 -4.76
C GLY A 528 -5.49 7.37 -4.96
N TYR A 529 -5.96 6.33 -4.25
CA TYR A 529 -5.43 4.95 -4.34
C TYR A 529 -5.16 4.50 -5.78
N HIS A 530 -6.17 4.56 -6.63
CA HIS A 530 -6.08 4.11 -8.03
C HIS A 530 -5.05 4.91 -8.85
N MET A 531 -4.81 6.18 -8.51
CA MET A 531 -3.80 7.00 -9.18
C MET A 531 -2.39 6.52 -8.81
N GLN A 532 -2.15 6.21 -7.53
CA GLN A 532 -0.90 5.61 -7.08
C GLN A 532 -0.66 4.24 -7.74
N GLU A 533 -1.69 3.39 -7.78
CA GLU A 533 -1.60 2.07 -8.43
C GLU A 533 -1.32 2.18 -9.93
N ALA A 534 -1.80 3.24 -10.60
CA ALA A 534 -1.49 3.54 -11.98
C ALA A 534 -0.08 4.16 -12.19
N GLY A 535 0.58 4.64 -11.13
CA GLY A 535 1.97 5.09 -11.13
C GLY A 535 2.20 6.52 -10.63
N ALA A 536 1.17 7.22 -10.15
CA ALA A 536 1.32 8.55 -9.57
C ALA A 536 2.28 8.55 -8.38
N THR A 537 3.16 9.55 -8.29
CA THR A 537 3.94 9.83 -7.08
C THR A 537 3.07 10.47 -6.00
N ALA A 538 3.52 10.48 -4.75
CA ALA A 538 2.72 10.94 -3.61
C ALA A 538 2.21 12.39 -3.76
N ASP A 539 2.99 13.27 -4.40
CA ASP A 539 2.61 14.66 -4.66
C ASP A 539 1.52 14.79 -5.74
N ILE A 540 1.56 13.93 -6.76
CA ILE A 540 0.53 13.90 -7.82
C ILE A 540 -0.77 13.30 -7.27
N GLU A 541 -0.69 12.17 -6.56
CA GLU A 541 -1.83 11.54 -5.92
C GLU A 541 -2.54 12.53 -4.99
N LEU A 542 -1.79 13.20 -4.12
CA LEU A 542 -2.31 14.18 -3.19
C LEU A 542 -2.98 15.35 -3.93
N ALA A 543 -2.28 15.96 -4.87
CA ALA A 543 -2.79 17.10 -5.61
C ALA A 543 -4.08 16.80 -6.38
N TYR A 544 -4.09 15.72 -7.15
CA TYR A 544 -5.20 15.39 -8.05
C TYR A 544 -6.43 14.93 -7.28
N THR A 545 -6.24 14.22 -6.17
CA THR A 545 -7.35 13.81 -5.31
C THR A 545 -8.00 15.03 -4.63
N LEU A 546 -7.22 15.98 -4.13
CA LEU A 546 -7.79 17.19 -3.52
C LEU A 546 -8.45 18.10 -4.58
N ALA A 547 -7.89 18.19 -5.79
CA ALA A 547 -8.49 18.90 -6.90
C ALA A 547 -9.81 18.25 -7.36
N ASN A 548 -9.90 16.91 -7.41
CA ASN A 548 -11.18 16.20 -7.57
C ASN A 548 -12.17 16.61 -6.48
N GLY A 549 -11.76 16.60 -5.22
CA GLY A 549 -12.60 17.01 -4.09
C GLY A 549 -13.15 18.43 -4.23
N MET A 550 -12.34 19.35 -4.75
CA MET A 550 -12.77 20.72 -5.01
C MET A 550 -13.80 20.80 -6.15
N GLU A 551 -13.64 20.02 -7.24
CA GLU A 551 -14.65 19.89 -8.29
C GLU A 551 -15.97 19.29 -7.76
N TYR A 552 -15.90 18.33 -6.85
CA TYR A 552 -17.09 17.77 -6.19
C TYR A 552 -17.77 18.78 -5.26
N ILE A 553 -17.02 19.63 -4.54
CA ILE A 553 -17.60 20.74 -3.78
C ILE A 553 -18.32 21.72 -4.72
N LYS A 554 -17.66 22.17 -5.79
CA LYS A 554 -18.26 23.04 -6.81
C LYS A 554 -19.51 22.41 -7.41
N THR A 555 -19.57 21.08 -7.53
CA THR A 555 -20.73 20.33 -8.02
C THR A 555 -21.88 20.33 -7.01
N GLY A 556 -21.62 20.06 -5.73
CA GLY A 556 -22.63 20.15 -4.67
C GLY A 556 -23.23 21.55 -4.52
N ILE A 557 -22.40 22.60 -4.63
CA ILE A 557 -22.87 23.99 -4.57
C ILE A 557 -23.72 24.36 -5.80
N ARG A 558 -23.29 23.98 -7.02
CA ARG A 558 -24.09 24.18 -8.25
C ARG A 558 -25.42 23.41 -8.21
N ALA A 559 -25.46 22.31 -7.46
CA ALA A 559 -26.68 21.55 -7.19
C ALA A 559 -27.64 22.26 -6.20
N GLY A 560 -27.23 23.38 -5.60
CA GLY A 560 -28.04 24.16 -4.64
C GLY A 560 -27.86 23.73 -3.18
N LEU A 561 -26.84 22.92 -2.86
CA LEU A 561 -26.52 22.53 -1.49
C LEU A 561 -25.53 23.53 -0.86
N ASN A 562 -25.76 23.89 0.40
CA ASN A 562 -24.78 24.58 1.20
C ASN A 562 -23.63 23.63 1.56
N ILE A 563 -22.41 24.16 1.68
CA ILE A 563 -21.21 23.36 1.97
C ILE A 563 -21.38 22.44 3.19
N ASP A 564 -22.02 22.94 4.25
CA ASP A 564 -22.19 22.21 5.51
C ASP A 564 -23.24 21.07 5.43
N GLU A 565 -24.07 21.03 4.38
CA GLU A 565 -25.07 19.98 4.19
C GLU A 565 -24.46 18.68 3.66
N PHE A 566 -23.31 18.75 2.98
CA PHE A 566 -22.69 17.57 2.35
C PHE A 566 -21.20 17.40 2.65
N ALA A 567 -20.43 18.47 2.91
CA ALA A 567 -19.00 18.36 3.24
C ALA A 567 -18.72 17.45 4.45
N PRO A 568 -19.53 17.46 5.53
CA PRO A 568 -19.39 16.51 6.64
C PRO A 568 -19.65 15.04 6.27
N ARG A 569 -19.95 14.71 5.01
CA ARG A 569 -20.09 13.35 4.45
C ARG A 569 -19.14 13.06 3.29
N LEU A 570 -18.28 14.00 2.93
CA LEU A 570 -17.14 13.71 2.05
C LEU A 570 -16.12 12.85 2.81
N SER A 571 -15.64 11.81 2.15
CA SER A 571 -14.55 10.97 2.62
C SER A 571 -13.49 10.83 1.54
N PHE A 572 -12.29 10.44 1.93
CA PHE A 572 -11.15 10.28 1.04
C PHE A 572 -10.64 8.84 1.05
N PHE A 573 -9.84 8.49 0.06
CA PHE A 573 -9.23 7.17 -0.05
C PHE A 573 -7.82 7.23 -0.64
N TRP A 574 -6.80 6.99 0.20
CA TRP A 574 -5.40 7.00 -0.19
C TRP A 574 -4.85 5.59 -0.43
N GLY A 575 -3.93 5.47 -1.38
CA GLY A 575 -3.01 4.34 -1.39
C GLY A 575 -1.87 4.57 -0.42
N ILE A 576 -1.23 3.49 0.00
CA ILE A 576 -0.07 3.55 0.91
C ILE A 576 0.96 2.56 0.40
N GLY A 577 2.02 3.07 -0.20
CA GLY A 577 3.14 2.29 -0.69
C GLY A 577 4.31 2.20 0.30
N MET A 578 5.43 1.67 -0.18
CA MET A 578 6.55 1.29 0.68
C MET A 578 7.33 2.45 1.31
N ASN A 579 7.29 3.66 0.74
CA ASN A 579 8.05 4.81 1.26
C ASN A 579 7.44 5.35 2.57
N HIS A 580 7.85 4.75 3.69
CA HIS A 580 7.15 4.85 4.98
C HIS A 580 6.85 6.28 5.41
N PHE A 581 7.87 7.15 5.41
CA PHE A 581 7.76 8.52 5.89
C PHE A 581 7.07 9.45 4.90
N MET A 582 7.22 9.22 3.59
CA MET A 582 6.51 10.00 2.57
C MET A 582 5.00 9.80 2.70
N GLU A 583 4.55 8.58 2.96
CA GLU A 583 3.12 8.29 3.13
C GLU A 583 2.54 8.92 4.40
N VAL A 584 3.29 8.88 5.51
CA VAL A 584 2.90 9.59 6.74
C VAL A 584 2.79 11.10 6.48
N ALA A 585 3.78 11.69 5.81
CA ALA A 585 3.80 13.11 5.47
C ALA A 585 2.65 13.49 4.51
N LYS A 586 2.36 12.65 3.50
CA LYS A 586 1.25 12.83 2.55
C LYS A 586 -0.08 12.96 3.28
N MET A 587 -0.36 12.08 4.22
CA MET A 587 -1.63 12.10 4.97
C MET A 587 -1.77 13.32 5.88
N ARG A 588 -0.67 13.77 6.51
CA ARG A 588 -0.62 15.00 7.33
C ARG A 588 -0.85 16.23 6.46
N ALA A 589 -0.13 16.34 5.34
CA ALA A 589 -0.27 17.41 4.36
C ALA A 589 -1.68 17.47 3.76
N ALA A 590 -2.29 16.32 3.48
CA ALA A 590 -3.64 16.26 2.93
C ALA A 590 -4.68 16.95 3.81
N ARG A 591 -4.61 16.76 5.14
CA ARG A 591 -5.53 17.42 6.07
C ARG A 591 -5.36 18.92 6.06
N LEU A 592 -4.12 19.40 6.07
CA LEU A 592 -3.80 20.83 5.98
C LEU A 592 -4.36 21.46 4.71
N LEU A 593 -4.04 20.88 3.56
CA LEU A 593 -4.43 21.42 2.26
C LEU A 593 -5.95 21.35 2.07
N TRP A 594 -6.60 20.27 2.52
CA TRP A 594 -8.05 20.16 2.46
C TRP A 594 -8.75 21.22 3.31
N ALA A 595 -8.31 21.42 4.55
CA ALA A 595 -8.86 22.46 5.40
C ALA A 595 -8.74 23.83 4.74
N LYS A 596 -7.58 24.15 4.14
CA LYS A 596 -7.38 25.38 3.36
C LYS A 596 -8.35 25.50 2.18
N ILE A 597 -8.54 24.42 1.41
CA ILE A 597 -9.46 24.42 0.26
C ILE A 597 -10.89 24.70 0.72
N VAL A 598 -11.38 23.96 1.72
CA VAL A 598 -12.77 24.08 2.18
C VAL A 598 -13.04 25.44 2.84
N LYS A 599 -12.05 26.02 3.55
CA LYS A 599 -12.18 27.33 4.19
C LYS A 599 -12.64 28.43 3.23
N LYS A 600 -12.23 28.38 1.95
CA LYS A 600 -12.64 29.33 0.90
C LYS A 600 -14.14 29.34 0.60
N PHE A 601 -14.86 28.28 0.99
CA PHE A 601 -16.30 28.15 0.84
C PHE A 601 -17.07 28.60 2.09
N ASN A 602 -16.39 29.24 3.06
CA ASN A 602 -16.96 29.83 4.27
C ASN A 602 -17.87 28.85 5.07
N PRO A 603 -17.40 27.64 5.40
CA PRO A 603 -18.19 26.69 6.18
C PRO A 603 -18.47 27.23 7.59
N LYS A 604 -19.69 27.04 8.08
CA LYS A 604 -20.07 27.34 9.47
C LYS A 604 -19.82 26.14 10.39
N ASN A 605 -19.85 24.92 9.85
CA ASN A 605 -19.57 23.70 10.59
C ASN A 605 -18.08 23.33 10.47
N GLU A 606 -17.36 23.30 11.59
CA GLU A 606 -15.95 22.90 11.61
C GLU A 606 -15.70 21.51 10.98
N LYS A 607 -16.68 20.60 11.08
CA LYS A 607 -16.59 19.25 10.50
C LYS A 607 -16.46 19.25 8.98
N SER A 608 -16.90 20.31 8.31
CA SER A 608 -16.79 20.44 6.85
C SER A 608 -15.34 20.50 6.38
N MET A 609 -14.43 21.01 7.23
CA MET A 609 -13.00 21.10 6.93
C MET A 609 -12.21 19.82 7.28
N MET A 610 -12.86 18.80 7.87
CA MET A 610 -12.18 17.56 8.25
C MET A 610 -11.98 16.65 7.03
N LEU A 611 -10.72 16.31 6.74
CA LEU A 611 -10.42 15.22 5.83
C LEU A 611 -10.43 13.89 6.61
N ARG A 612 -11.44 13.06 6.35
CA ARG A 612 -11.54 11.69 6.87
C ARG A 612 -11.24 10.72 5.75
N THR A 613 -10.39 9.74 5.99
CA THR A 613 -9.85 8.91 4.93
C THR A 613 -9.87 7.42 5.24
N HIS A 614 -10.09 6.64 4.20
CA HIS A 614 -9.74 5.24 4.12
C HIS A 614 -8.33 5.12 3.54
N CYS A 615 -7.60 4.09 3.94
CA CYS A 615 -6.34 3.72 3.30
C CYS A 615 -6.39 2.26 2.85
N GLN A 616 -5.73 1.97 1.75
CA GLN A 616 -5.42 0.62 1.31
C GLN A 616 -3.92 0.54 1.06
N THR A 617 -3.29 -0.52 1.55
CA THR A 617 -1.90 -0.84 1.21
C THR A 617 -1.77 -1.04 -0.31
N SER A 618 -0.65 -0.69 -0.93
CA SER A 618 -0.51 -0.77 -2.40
C SER A 618 -0.61 -2.22 -2.88
N GLY A 619 -1.45 -2.51 -3.87
CA GLY A 619 -1.49 -3.82 -4.52
C GLY A 619 -0.28 -4.02 -5.43
N TRP A 620 0.11 -2.93 -6.11
CA TRP A 620 1.25 -2.90 -7.02
C TRP A 620 2.61 -3.16 -6.33
N SER A 621 2.76 -2.84 -5.04
CA SER A 621 4.00 -3.13 -4.31
C SER A 621 4.21 -4.62 -4.05
N LEU A 622 3.14 -5.43 -4.14
CA LEU A 622 3.19 -6.86 -3.82
C LEU A 622 3.69 -7.67 -5.00
N THR A 623 4.51 -8.68 -4.69
CA THR A 623 5.21 -9.47 -5.71
C THR A 623 4.58 -10.85 -5.87
N LYS A 624 4.53 -11.35 -7.11
CA LYS A 624 4.18 -12.75 -7.40
C LYS A 624 5.26 -13.69 -6.84
N GLN A 625 6.52 -13.31 -7.04
CA GLN A 625 7.70 -14.04 -6.62
C GLN A 625 7.92 -13.92 -5.11
N ASP A 626 8.29 -15.04 -4.47
CA ASP A 626 8.53 -15.17 -3.01
C ASP A 626 7.47 -14.42 -2.16
N PRO A 627 6.17 -14.77 -2.31
CA PRO A 627 5.04 -13.95 -1.86
C PRO A 627 4.93 -13.78 -0.34
N PHE A 628 5.65 -14.57 0.46
CA PHE A 628 5.70 -14.36 1.92
C PHE A 628 6.38 -13.05 2.33
N ASN A 629 7.24 -12.50 1.45
CA ASN A 629 7.80 -11.15 1.61
C ASN A 629 6.71 -10.07 1.65
N ASN A 630 5.55 -10.32 1.03
CA ASN A 630 4.43 -9.38 1.01
C ASN A 630 3.85 -9.14 2.41
N ILE A 631 4.00 -10.07 3.36
CA ILE A 631 3.57 -9.86 4.76
C ILE A 631 4.32 -8.68 5.38
N THR A 632 5.64 -8.59 5.14
CA THR A 632 6.47 -7.46 5.59
C THR A 632 6.09 -6.17 4.89
N ARG A 633 5.89 -6.20 3.56
CA ARG A 633 5.48 -5.01 2.78
C ARG A 633 4.17 -4.42 3.30
N THR A 634 3.14 -5.26 3.38
CA THR A 634 1.82 -4.86 3.90
C THR A 634 1.89 -4.42 5.36
N CYS A 635 2.76 -4.99 6.19
CA CYS A 635 2.97 -4.52 7.56
C CYS A 635 3.54 -3.10 7.60
N VAL A 636 4.56 -2.79 6.79
CA VAL A 636 5.16 -1.44 6.71
C VAL A 636 4.13 -0.42 6.22
N GLU A 637 3.39 -0.76 5.16
CA GLU A 637 2.35 0.09 4.58
C GLU A 637 1.21 0.32 5.59
N ALA A 638 0.79 -0.73 6.31
CA ALA A 638 -0.20 -0.59 7.38
C ALA A 638 0.29 0.33 8.51
N MET A 639 1.55 0.22 8.93
CA MET A 639 2.14 1.12 9.91
C MET A 639 2.16 2.58 9.42
N SER A 640 2.49 2.82 8.14
CA SER A 640 2.41 4.16 7.53
C SER A 640 1.00 4.73 7.58
N ALA A 641 0.00 3.94 7.20
CA ALA A 641 -1.40 4.36 7.19
C ALA A 641 -1.91 4.73 8.59
N VAL A 642 -1.56 3.91 9.58
CA VAL A 642 -1.96 4.11 10.98
C VAL A 642 -1.25 5.31 11.56
N ILE A 643 0.08 5.40 11.45
CA ILE A 643 0.82 6.55 11.99
C ILE A 643 0.41 7.85 11.29
N GLY A 644 0.09 7.80 9.98
CA GLY A 644 -0.48 8.91 9.23
C GLY A 644 -1.88 9.35 9.68
N GLY A 645 -2.57 8.55 10.51
CA GLY A 645 -3.86 8.88 11.12
C GLY A 645 -5.08 8.54 10.27
N THR A 646 -5.11 7.38 9.57
CA THR A 646 -6.27 6.88 8.81
C THR A 646 -7.52 6.58 9.67
N GLN A 647 -8.74 6.66 9.11
CA GLN A 647 -9.98 6.33 9.84
C GLN A 647 -10.42 4.89 9.62
N SER A 648 -10.00 4.28 8.50
CA SER A 648 -10.21 2.86 8.23
C SER A 648 -9.14 2.32 7.28
N LEU A 649 -8.80 1.05 7.40
CA LEU A 649 -7.69 0.45 6.67
C LEU A 649 -8.08 -0.88 6.04
N HIS A 650 -7.66 -1.05 4.79
CA HIS A 650 -7.56 -2.32 4.09
C HIS A 650 -6.08 -2.74 4.03
N THR A 651 -5.80 -3.96 4.44
CA THR A 651 -4.49 -4.61 4.24
C THR A 651 -4.63 -5.69 3.17
N ASN A 652 -3.82 -5.63 2.12
CA ASN A 652 -3.84 -6.61 1.04
C ASN A 652 -3.33 -7.96 1.55
N ALA A 653 -3.70 -9.01 0.83
CA ALA A 653 -3.26 -10.36 1.13
C ALA A 653 -1.95 -10.69 0.41
N LEU A 654 -1.19 -11.67 0.93
CA LEU A 654 0.12 -12.02 0.37
C LEU A 654 0.07 -12.55 -1.07
N ASP A 655 -1.11 -12.99 -1.53
CA ASP A 655 -1.40 -13.58 -2.85
C ASP A 655 -1.99 -12.57 -3.87
N GLU A 656 -2.05 -11.27 -3.54
CA GLU A 656 -2.64 -10.20 -4.37
C GLU A 656 -2.11 -10.18 -5.81
N ALA A 657 -0.80 -10.38 -6.00
CA ALA A 657 -0.16 -10.36 -7.32
C ALA A 657 -0.39 -11.65 -8.14
N ILE A 658 -1.20 -12.58 -7.64
CA ILE A 658 -1.44 -13.91 -8.20
C ILE A 658 -2.94 -14.14 -8.42
N ALA A 659 -3.76 -13.93 -7.40
CA ALA A 659 -5.19 -14.23 -7.41
C ALA A 659 -5.92 -13.45 -6.30
N LEU A 660 -7.25 -13.62 -6.22
CA LEU A 660 -8.03 -13.11 -5.08
C LEU A 660 -7.66 -13.84 -3.77
N PRO A 661 -7.80 -13.18 -2.61
CA PRO A 661 -7.38 -13.73 -1.33
C PRO A 661 -8.06 -15.06 -0.96
N THR A 662 -7.26 -16.02 -0.49
CA THR A 662 -7.78 -17.21 0.18
C THR A 662 -8.18 -16.93 1.64
N LYS A 663 -8.86 -17.89 2.29
CA LYS A 663 -9.11 -17.82 3.75
C LYS A 663 -7.83 -17.67 4.58
N PHE A 664 -6.74 -18.30 4.12
CA PHE A 664 -5.44 -18.26 4.79
C PHE A 664 -4.79 -16.87 4.67
N SER A 665 -4.69 -16.34 3.45
CA SER A 665 -4.02 -15.06 3.22
C SER A 665 -4.85 -13.87 3.74
N ALA A 666 -6.18 -13.92 3.60
CA ALA A 666 -7.09 -12.91 4.16
C ALA A 666 -7.03 -12.85 5.70
N LYS A 667 -6.78 -14.00 6.36
CA LYS A 667 -6.57 -14.05 7.81
C LYS A 667 -5.33 -13.28 8.21
N ILE A 668 -4.18 -13.54 7.57
CA ILE A 668 -2.92 -12.84 7.84
C ILE A 668 -3.10 -11.34 7.63
N ALA A 669 -3.71 -10.95 6.51
CA ALA A 669 -3.99 -9.55 6.20
C ALA A 669 -4.79 -8.84 7.31
N ARG A 670 -5.89 -9.45 7.78
CA ARG A 670 -6.69 -8.90 8.89
C ARG A 670 -5.89 -8.85 10.19
N ASP A 671 -5.16 -9.91 10.50
CA ASP A 671 -4.41 -10.05 11.75
C ASP A 671 -3.25 -9.05 11.84
N THR A 672 -2.68 -8.59 10.71
CA THR A 672 -1.76 -7.43 10.67
C THR A 672 -2.37 -6.22 11.36
N GLN A 673 -3.62 -5.87 11.06
CA GLN A 673 -4.28 -4.73 11.70
C GLN A 673 -4.60 -5.01 13.17
N ILE A 674 -5.01 -6.23 13.50
CA ILE A 674 -5.33 -6.62 14.90
C ILE A 674 -4.08 -6.52 15.78
N PHE A 675 -2.94 -7.02 15.31
CA PHE A 675 -1.65 -6.90 15.99
C PHE A 675 -1.28 -5.44 16.22
N LEU A 676 -1.38 -4.60 15.17
CA LEU A 676 -1.11 -3.17 15.29
C LEU A 676 -2.04 -2.48 16.30
N GLN A 677 -3.31 -2.88 16.40
CA GLN A 677 -4.24 -2.29 17.38
C GLN A 677 -3.97 -2.71 18.82
N LYS A 678 -3.59 -3.98 19.05
CA LYS A 678 -3.62 -4.59 20.39
C LYS A 678 -2.26 -4.73 21.05
N GLU A 679 -1.21 -4.97 20.27
CA GLU A 679 0.11 -5.39 20.78
C GLU A 679 1.21 -4.34 20.52
N SER A 680 1.12 -3.60 19.40
CA SER A 680 2.21 -2.71 18.97
C SER A 680 2.42 -1.45 19.81
N GLY A 681 1.43 -1.04 20.61
CA GLY A 681 1.44 0.22 21.37
C GLY A 681 1.21 1.49 20.53
N ILE A 682 0.94 1.38 19.22
CA ILE A 682 0.78 2.55 18.32
C ILE A 682 -0.47 3.40 18.65
N CYS A 683 -1.50 2.81 19.26
CA CYS A 683 -2.72 3.53 19.65
C CYS A 683 -2.56 4.38 20.93
N ASN A 684 -1.40 4.36 21.58
CA ASN A 684 -1.23 4.96 22.91
C ASN A 684 -1.19 6.49 22.93
N THR A 685 -0.90 7.14 21.79
CA THR A 685 -0.84 8.60 21.67
C THR A 685 -1.38 9.08 20.33
N VAL A 686 -1.74 10.36 20.25
CA VAL A 686 -2.04 11.05 18.99
C VAL A 686 -0.76 11.44 18.25
N ASP A 687 -0.72 11.15 16.93
CA ASP A 687 0.35 11.54 15.98
C ASP A 687 1.76 11.41 16.56
N PRO A 688 2.28 10.18 16.79
CA PRO A 688 3.51 9.95 17.55
C PRO A 688 4.78 10.57 16.91
N TYR A 689 4.74 10.93 15.63
CA TYR A 689 5.85 11.63 14.95
C TYR A 689 5.73 13.16 14.97
N GLY A 690 4.68 13.73 15.57
CA GLY A 690 4.56 15.18 15.74
C GLY A 690 5.79 15.77 16.41
N GLY A 691 6.35 16.83 15.80
CA GLY A 691 7.59 17.47 16.24
C GLY A 691 8.87 16.94 15.57
N SER A 692 8.87 15.73 15.00
CA SER A 692 10.05 15.17 14.32
C SER A 692 10.59 16.14 13.26
N PHE A 693 11.89 16.46 13.34
CA PHE A 693 12.49 17.43 12.42
C PHE A 693 12.36 16.99 10.96
N TYR A 694 12.52 15.70 10.69
CA TYR A 694 12.39 15.15 9.35
C TYR A 694 10.92 15.09 8.89
N VAL A 695 10.02 14.52 9.69
CA VAL A 695 8.63 14.30 9.27
C VAL A 695 7.90 15.63 9.07
N GLU A 696 8.19 16.63 9.89
CA GLU A 696 7.64 17.97 9.73
C GLU A 696 8.17 18.65 8.46
N ASN A 697 9.47 18.58 8.19
CA ASN A 697 10.05 19.11 6.96
C ASN A 697 9.49 18.41 5.71
N LEU A 698 9.36 17.08 5.74
CA LEU A 698 8.79 16.32 4.63
C LEU A 698 7.31 16.65 4.41
N THR A 699 6.54 16.84 5.49
CA THR A 699 5.13 17.28 5.43
C THR A 699 5.02 18.66 4.78
N HIS A 700 5.96 19.57 5.08
CA HIS A 700 6.01 20.89 4.46
C HIS A 700 6.31 20.80 2.95
N GLU A 701 7.35 20.07 2.56
CA GLU A 701 7.76 19.94 1.15
C GLU A 701 6.69 19.27 0.29
N ILE A 702 6.07 18.19 0.78
CA ILE A 702 5.01 17.49 0.03
C ILE A 702 3.74 18.34 -0.07
N ALA A 703 3.40 19.11 0.97
CA ALA A 703 2.29 20.05 0.92
C ALA A 703 2.52 21.14 -0.13
N ARG A 704 3.73 21.73 -0.16
CA ARG A 704 4.11 22.75 -1.14
C ARG A 704 4.06 22.22 -2.56
N LYS A 705 4.70 21.07 -2.83
CA LYS A 705 4.75 20.48 -4.18
C LYS A 705 3.37 20.09 -4.69
N SER A 706 2.53 19.53 -3.81
CA SER A 706 1.15 19.20 -4.17
C SER A 706 0.30 20.45 -4.40
N TRP A 707 0.53 21.52 -3.63
CA TRP A 707 -0.15 22.79 -3.85
C TRP A 707 0.22 23.42 -5.21
N ASP A 708 1.49 23.33 -5.63
CA ASP A 708 1.93 23.80 -6.94
C ASP A 708 1.15 23.10 -8.08
N HIS A 709 0.97 21.77 -7.99
CA HIS A 709 0.15 21.00 -8.93
C HIS A 709 -1.34 21.38 -8.86
N ILE A 710 -1.91 21.61 -7.67
CA ILE A 710 -3.29 22.08 -7.53
C ILE A 710 -3.47 23.44 -8.21
N GLN A 711 -2.50 24.35 -8.08
CA GLN A 711 -2.53 25.65 -8.75
C GLN A 711 -2.42 25.52 -10.28
N GLU A 712 -1.62 24.57 -10.79
CA GLU A 712 -1.58 24.24 -12.22
C GLU A 712 -2.96 23.78 -12.72
N ILE A 713 -3.62 22.87 -11.99
CA ILE A 713 -4.95 22.38 -12.35
C ILE A 713 -6.01 23.49 -12.30
N GLU A 714 -5.98 24.37 -11.29
CA GLU A 714 -6.92 25.50 -11.22
C GLU A 714 -6.69 26.51 -12.35
N LYS A 715 -5.44 26.75 -12.79
CA LYS A 715 -5.14 27.59 -13.96
C LYS A 715 -5.70 27.02 -15.27
N LEU A 716 -5.80 25.69 -15.37
CA LEU A 716 -6.48 25.00 -16.49
C LEU A 716 -8.02 25.04 -16.37
N GLY A 717 -8.55 25.66 -15.31
CA GLY A 717 -9.98 25.83 -15.06
C GLY A 717 -10.61 24.69 -14.28
N GLY A 718 -9.82 23.96 -13.48
CA GLY A 718 -10.27 22.88 -12.61
C GLY A 718 -10.04 21.49 -13.21
N MET A 719 -10.17 20.44 -12.39
CA MET A 719 -9.81 19.08 -12.81
C MET A 719 -10.61 18.58 -14.01
N THR A 720 -11.92 18.93 -14.09
CA THR A 720 -12.76 18.53 -15.21
C THR A 720 -12.19 18.98 -16.56
N LYS A 721 -11.77 20.24 -16.67
CA LYS A 721 -11.13 20.80 -17.88
C LYS A 721 -9.71 20.27 -18.07
N ALA A 722 -8.95 20.11 -16.98
CA ALA A 722 -7.60 19.56 -17.07
C ALA A 722 -7.61 18.13 -17.66
N MET A 723 -8.61 17.31 -17.38
CA MET A 723 -8.73 15.98 -17.97
C MET A 723 -8.96 16.00 -19.49
N GLU A 724 -9.67 17.01 -20.03
CA GLU A 724 -9.89 17.17 -21.48
C GLU A 724 -8.56 17.39 -22.23
N THR A 725 -7.56 17.97 -21.56
CA THR A 725 -6.21 18.16 -22.11
C THR A 725 -5.35 16.89 -22.12
N GLY A 726 -5.74 15.84 -21.38
CA GLY A 726 -4.95 14.63 -21.19
C GLY A 726 -3.76 14.76 -20.21
N ILE A 727 -3.44 15.97 -19.72
CA ILE A 727 -2.27 16.23 -18.85
C ILE A 727 -2.24 15.35 -17.59
N PRO A 728 -3.33 15.20 -16.80
CA PRO A 728 -3.29 14.41 -15.57
C PRO A 728 -2.90 12.95 -15.83
N LYS A 729 -3.54 12.31 -16.81
CA LYS A 729 -3.22 10.92 -17.20
C LYS A 729 -1.78 10.82 -17.71
N MET A 730 -1.35 11.76 -18.54
CA MET A 730 0.01 11.80 -19.07
C MET A 730 1.09 11.87 -17.97
N LYS A 731 0.88 12.69 -16.92
CA LYS A 731 1.83 12.79 -15.80
C LYS A 731 1.92 11.50 -14.99
N ILE A 732 0.80 10.80 -14.80
CA ILE A 732 0.74 9.50 -14.11
C ILE A 732 1.48 8.42 -14.93
N GLU A 733 1.18 8.31 -16.22
CA GLU A 733 1.83 7.35 -17.12
C GLU A 733 3.34 7.58 -17.21
N ASN A 734 3.78 8.84 -17.28
CA ASN A 734 5.20 9.18 -17.24
C ASN A 734 5.89 8.74 -15.95
N ALA A 735 5.25 8.93 -14.80
CA ALA A 735 5.78 8.46 -13.52
C ALA A 735 5.86 6.92 -13.47
N ALA A 736 4.85 6.22 -14.02
CA ALA A 736 4.82 4.76 -14.14
C ALA A 736 5.98 4.23 -15.00
N THR A 737 6.20 4.81 -16.18
CA THR A 737 7.27 4.42 -17.10
C THR A 737 8.66 4.64 -16.51
N LYS A 738 8.89 5.78 -15.86
CA LYS A 738 10.15 6.04 -15.14
C LYS A 738 10.38 5.06 -14.00
N LYS A 739 9.32 4.73 -13.24
CA LYS A 739 9.41 3.72 -12.18
C LYS A 739 9.77 2.35 -12.75
N GLN A 740 9.17 1.94 -13.86
CA GLN A 740 9.50 0.66 -14.51
C GLN A 740 10.95 0.62 -14.98
N ALA A 741 11.44 1.69 -15.62
CA ALA A 741 12.82 1.77 -16.07
C ALA A 741 13.84 1.67 -14.90
N ARG A 742 13.53 2.27 -13.75
CA ARG A 742 14.35 2.11 -12.53
C ARG A 742 14.33 0.68 -11.98
N ILE A 743 13.22 -0.03 -12.09
CA ILE A 743 13.11 -1.44 -11.66
C ILE A 743 13.92 -2.34 -12.60
N ASP A 744 13.73 -2.18 -13.91
CA ASP A 744 14.41 -2.97 -14.95
C ASP A 744 15.94 -2.72 -14.94
N SER A 745 16.38 -1.49 -14.65
CA SER A 745 17.81 -1.17 -14.45
C SER A 745 18.38 -1.59 -13.09
N LYS A 746 17.55 -2.08 -12.16
CA LYS A 746 17.92 -2.37 -10.75
C LYS A 746 18.36 -1.14 -9.95
N SER A 747 17.99 0.06 -10.40
CA SER A 747 18.14 1.30 -9.63
C SER A 747 17.18 1.32 -8.44
N ASP A 748 15.95 0.86 -8.67
CA ASP A 748 14.99 0.50 -7.63
C ASP A 748 15.04 -1.02 -7.42
N ILE A 749 15.37 -1.43 -6.20
CA ILE A 749 15.51 -2.84 -5.82
C ILE A 749 14.17 -3.39 -5.34
N ILE A 750 13.77 -4.56 -5.85
CA ILE A 750 12.59 -5.31 -5.41
C ILE A 750 13.03 -6.74 -5.08
N ILE A 751 12.92 -7.10 -3.80
CA ILE A 751 13.37 -8.37 -3.24
C ILE A 751 12.46 -9.52 -3.71
N GLY A 752 13.09 -10.58 -4.20
CA GLY A 752 12.44 -11.72 -4.87
C GLY A 752 12.19 -11.51 -6.36
N VAL A 753 12.32 -10.27 -6.87
CA VAL A 753 12.04 -9.94 -8.28
C VAL A 753 13.30 -9.61 -9.06
N ASN A 754 14.07 -8.58 -8.68
CA ASN A 754 15.29 -8.19 -9.40
C ASN A 754 16.57 -8.37 -8.55
N LYS A 755 16.40 -8.78 -7.29
CA LYS A 755 17.44 -9.10 -6.32
C LYS A 755 16.96 -10.23 -5.40
N ASN A 756 17.85 -11.13 -4.98
CA ASN A 756 17.54 -12.33 -4.18
C ASN A 756 16.40 -13.17 -4.79
N GLN A 757 16.43 -13.39 -6.10
CA GLN A 757 15.51 -14.29 -6.78
C GLN A 757 15.74 -15.73 -6.30
N ILE A 758 14.66 -16.51 -6.20
CA ILE A 758 14.72 -17.94 -5.91
C ILE A 758 14.58 -18.73 -7.21
N GLU A 759 15.40 -19.78 -7.37
CA GLU A 759 15.38 -20.61 -8.59
C GLU A 759 14.16 -21.52 -8.64
N ASN A 760 13.72 -22.04 -7.49
CA ASN A 760 12.56 -22.91 -7.35
C ASN A 760 11.67 -22.45 -6.20
N GLU A 761 10.36 -22.32 -6.43
CA GLU A 761 9.41 -22.06 -5.35
C GLU A 761 9.21 -23.33 -4.52
N GLU A 762 9.56 -23.28 -3.23
CA GLU A 762 9.46 -24.42 -2.30
C GLU A 762 8.02 -24.86 -2.01
N GLU A 763 7.03 -23.95 -2.11
CA GLU A 763 5.63 -24.21 -1.80
C GLU A 763 4.69 -23.50 -2.79
N LYS A 764 3.86 -24.26 -3.50
CA LYS A 764 2.78 -23.68 -4.31
C LYS A 764 1.68 -23.17 -3.39
N LEU A 765 1.46 -21.85 -3.39
CA LEU A 765 0.30 -21.27 -2.73
C LEU A 765 -0.98 -21.83 -3.35
N LYS A 766 -1.92 -22.23 -2.50
CA LYS A 766 -3.30 -22.51 -2.95
C LYS A 766 -3.90 -21.19 -3.41
N ILE A 767 -4.39 -21.13 -4.63
CA ILE A 767 -5.06 -19.96 -5.19
C ILE A 767 -6.56 -20.18 -5.23
N LEU A 768 -7.33 -19.09 -5.15
CA LEU A 768 -8.77 -19.15 -5.36
C LEU A 768 -9.05 -19.18 -6.87
N GLU A 769 -9.62 -20.28 -7.36
CA GLU A 769 -10.10 -20.40 -8.74
C GLU A 769 -11.63 -20.21 -8.76
N ILE A 770 -12.10 -19.38 -9.69
CA ILE A 770 -13.52 -19.09 -9.87
C ILE A 770 -13.98 -19.71 -11.18
N ASP A 771 -15.00 -20.57 -11.14
CA ASP A 771 -15.66 -21.08 -12.32
C ASP A 771 -16.68 -20.05 -12.84
N ASN A 772 -16.22 -19.15 -13.70
CA ASN A 772 -17.06 -18.14 -14.36
C ASN A 772 -18.31 -18.74 -15.02
N GLN A 773 -18.20 -19.93 -15.65
CA GLN A 773 -19.32 -20.50 -16.40
C GLN A 773 -20.45 -20.92 -15.48
N LEU A 774 -20.12 -21.49 -14.32
CA LEU A 774 -21.11 -21.85 -13.30
C LEU A 774 -21.77 -20.61 -12.71
N VAL A 775 -20.98 -19.59 -12.34
CA VAL A 775 -21.51 -18.33 -11.80
C VAL A 775 -22.45 -17.67 -12.81
N ARG A 776 -22.02 -17.53 -14.06
CA ARG A 776 -22.82 -16.95 -15.14
C ARG A 776 -24.11 -17.71 -15.38
N LYS A 777 -24.07 -19.05 -15.48
CA LYS A 777 -25.28 -19.87 -15.64
C LYS A 777 -26.26 -19.69 -14.46
N SER A 778 -25.74 -19.57 -13.24
CA SER A 778 -26.56 -19.31 -12.06
C SER A 778 -27.24 -17.94 -12.13
N GLN A 779 -26.50 -16.89 -12.46
CA GLN A 779 -27.04 -15.53 -12.58
C GLN A 779 -28.07 -15.41 -13.70
N ILE A 780 -27.83 -15.99 -14.88
CA ILE A 780 -28.81 -16.00 -15.99
C ILE A 780 -30.14 -16.62 -15.54
N ARG A 781 -30.11 -17.76 -14.84
CA ARG A 781 -31.32 -18.39 -14.30
C ARG A 781 -32.06 -17.49 -13.30
N LYS A 782 -31.33 -16.75 -12.45
CA LYS A 782 -31.93 -15.78 -11.52
C LYS A 782 -32.61 -14.64 -12.28
N ILE A 783 -31.95 -14.07 -13.29
CA ILE A 783 -32.52 -13.02 -14.16
C ILE A 783 -33.79 -13.51 -14.85
N GLU A 784 -33.74 -14.69 -15.49
CA GLU A 784 -34.90 -15.29 -16.18
C GLU A 784 -36.08 -15.50 -15.23
N LYS A 785 -35.81 -15.99 -14.02
CA LYS A 785 -36.84 -16.18 -12.99
C LYS A 785 -37.48 -14.85 -12.61
N ILE A 786 -36.69 -13.81 -12.37
CA ILE A 786 -37.20 -12.49 -11.98
C ILE A 786 -37.99 -11.82 -13.10
N LYS A 787 -37.51 -11.88 -14.35
CA LYS A 787 -38.21 -11.34 -15.51
C LYS A 787 -39.58 -12.01 -15.74
N LYS A 788 -39.73 -13.30 -15.38
CA LYS A 788 -41.00 -14.03 -15.44
C LYS A 788 -42.02 -13.63 -14.38
N ILE A 789 -41.58 -13.33 -13.15
CA ILE A 789 -42.51 -13.10 -12.02
C ILE A 789 -42.82 -11.62 -11.73
N ARG A 790 -42.00 -10.68 -12.22
CA ARG A 790 -42.18 -9.25 -11.97
C ARG A 790 -43.31 -8.65 -12.83
N ASN A 791 -43.79 -7.47 -12.43
CA ASN A 791 -44.72 -6.69 -13.25
C ASN A 791 -43.96 -5.91 -14.34
N ASN A 792 -43.93 -6.46 -15.55
CA ASN A 792 -43.18 -5.88 -16.68
C ASN A 792 -43.70 -4.50 -17.13
N ASN A 793 -44.99 -4.19 -16.97
CA ASN A 793 -45.52 -2.87 -17.31
C ASN A 793 -44.99 -1.80 -16.34
N LYS A 794 -45.01 -2.08 -15.03
CA LYS A 794 -44.45 -1.17 -14.02
C LYS A 794 -42.95 -0.95 -14.18
N VAL A 795 -42.20 -1.99 -14.55
CA VAL A 795 -40.77 -1.86 -14.88
C VAL A 795 -40.59 -0.93 -16.07
N LYS A 796 -41.32 -1.16 -17.16
CA LYS A 796 -41.25 -0.33 -18.37
C LYS A 796 -41.55 1.15 -18.07
N ASP A 797 -42.58 1.42 -17.27
CA ASP A 797 -42.95 2.78 -16.87
C ASP A 797 -41.85 3.45 -16.02
N ALA A 798 -41.28 2.73 -15.05
CA ALA A 798 -40.19 3.24 -14.23
C ALA A 798 -38.93 3.56 -15.06
N LEU A 799 -38.53 2.68 -15.98
CA LEU A 799 -37.39 2.89 -16.88
C LEU A 799 -37.63 4.06 -17.85
N ASN A 800 -38.85 4.23 -18.34
CA ASN A 800 -39.22 5.37 -19.17
C ASN A 800 -39.13 6.69 -18.39
N ASN A 801 -39.51 6.70 -17.10
CA ASN A 801 -39.37 7.88 -16.26
C ASN A 801 -37.91 8.26 -16.01
N ILE A 802 -37.02 7.27 -15.84
CA ILE A 802 -35.56 7.52 -15.79
C ILE A 802 -35.09 8.18 -17.08
N THR A 803 -35.48 7.63 -18.24
CA THR A 803 -35.10 8.17 -19.55
C THR A 803 -35.58 9.62 -19.72
N LYS A 804 -36.84 9.91 -19.37
CA LYS A 804 -37.42 11.26 -19.41
C LYS A 804 -36.68 12.23 -18.48
N CYS A 805 -36.29 11.78 -17.28
CA CYS A 805 -35.51 12.59 -16.35
C CYS A 805 -34.15 12.98 -16.93
N CYS A 806 -33.48 12.08 -17.65
CA CYS A 806 -32.24 12.38 -18.37
C CYS A 806 -32.47 13.38 -19.53
N GLU A 807 -33.65 13.40 -20.16
CA GLU A 807 -33.97 14.30 -21.27
C GLU A 807 -34.28 15.73 -20.82
N ASN A 808 -35.02 15.88 -19.72
CA ASN A 808 -35.60 17.17 -19.31
C ASN A 808 -35.07 17.70 -17.97
N ASN A 809 -34.19 16.96 -17.28
CA ASN A 809 -33.64 17.28 -15.96
C ASN A 809 -34.70 17.53 -14.87
N LYS A 810 -35.89 16.94 -14.99
CA LYS A 810 -36.95 17.00 -13.97
C LYS A 810 -37.02 15.71 -13.17
N GLY A 811 -36.71 15.79 -11.88
CA GLY A 811 -36.69 14.66 -10.96
C GLY A 811 -35.31 14.46 -10.34
N ASN A 812 -35.12 13.32 -9.68
CA ASN A 812 -33.84 12.88 -9.15
C ASN A 812 -33.58 11.45 -9.63
N LEU A 813 -32.43 11.21 -10.26
CA LEU A 813 -32.14 9.92 -10.87
C LEU A 813 -32.05 8.77 -9.86
N LEU A 814 -31.56 9.02 -8.64
CA LEU A 814 -31.49 7.98 -7.60
C LEU A 814 -32.88 7.60 -7.08
N ASP A 815 -33.77 8.58 -6.90
CA ASP A 815 -35.17 8.32 -6.52
C ASP A 815 -35.89 7.44 -7.55
N LEU A 816 -35.74 7.76 -8.84
CA LEU A 816 -36.31 6.97 -9.92
C LEU A 816 -35.68 5.58 -10.04
N ALA A 817 -34.37 5.44 -9.79
CA ALA A 817 -33.69 4.15 -9.75
C ALA A 817 -34.19 3.26 -8.59
N ILE A 818 -34.50 3.85 -7.43
CA ILE A 818 -35.13 3.14 -6.29
C ILE A 818 -36.52 2.62 -6.69
N ILE A 819 -37.33 3.43 -7.37
CA ILE A 819 -38.65 3.01 -7.87
C ILE A 819 -38.53 1.85 -8.85
N ALA A 820 -37.62 1.94 -9.84
CA ALA A 820 -37.36 0.87 -10.79
C ALA A 820 -36.90 -0.42 -10.08
N THR A 821 -36.04 -0.28 -9.08
CA THR A 821 -35.56 -1.38 -8.24
C THR A 821 -36.69 -2.08 -7.49
N LYS A 822 -37.64 -1.33 -6.89
CA LYS A 822 -38.82 -1.90 -6.21
C LYS A 822 -39.70 -2.73 -7.17
N HIS A 823 -39.68 -2.40 -8.45
CA HIS A 823 -40.33 -3.16 -9.52
C HIS A 823 -39.47 -4.29 -10.11
N ARG A 824 -38.26 -4.52 -9.57
CA ARG A 824 -37.32 -5.56 -9.97
C ARG A 824 -36.81 -5.35 -11.40
N ALA A 825 -36.59 -4.09 -11.79
CA ALA A 825 -35.73 -3.77 -12.91
C ALA A 825 -34.30 -4.28 -12.65
N THR A 826 -33.62 -4.75 -13.69
CA THR A 826 -32.23 -5.21 -13.59
C THR A 826 -31.26 -4.03 -13.60
N LEU A 827 -30.01 -4.29 -13.23
CA LEU A 827 -28.91 -3.35 -13.27
C LEU A 827 -28.69 -2.85 -14.70
N GLY A 828 -28.63 -3.77 -15.66
CA GLY A 828 -28.49 -3.46 -17.08
C GLY A 828 -29.66 -2.65 -17.63
N GLU A 829 -30.90 -2.94 -17.22
CA GLU A 829 -32.08 -2.18 -17.64
C GLU A 829 -32.05 -0.72 -17.14
N ILE A 830 -31.69 -0.51 -15.87
CA ILE A 830 -31.57 0.84 -15.29
C ILE A 830 -30.43 1.60 -15.96
N SER A 831 -29.26 0.97 -16.13
CA SER A 831 -28.12 1.58 -16.82
C SER A 831 -28.45 1.92 -18.27
N PHE A 832 -29.13 1.03 -18.99
CA PHE A 832 -29.53 1.26 -20.38
C PHE A 832 -30.57 2.37 -20.53
N ALA A 833 -31.50 2.51 -19.58
CA ALA A 833 -32.47 3.61 -19.60
C ALA A 833 -31.79 5.00 -19.53
N ILE A 834 -30.68 5.10 -18.79
CA ILE A 834 -29.85 6.32 -18.73
C ILE A 834 -29.02 6.46 -20.02
N GLU A 835 -28.42 5.35 -20.47
CA GLU A 835 -27.59 5.29 -21.68
C GLU A 835 -28.32 5.79 -22.93
N LYS A 836 -29.63 5.55 -23.07
CA LYS A 836 -30.44 6.05 -24.20
C LYS A 836 -30.26 7.54 -24.47
N LYS A 837 -30.09 8.34 -23.40
CA LYS A 837 -29.89 9.79 -23.52
C LYS A 837 -28.44 10.21 -23.36
N PHE A 838 -27.70 9.61 -22.43
CA PHE A 838 -26.33 10.04 -22.10
C PHE A 838 -25.26 9.41 -22.99
N GLY A 839 -25.55 8.28 -23.64
CA GLY A 839 -24.59 7.48 -24.39
C GLY A 839 -23.51 6.84 -23.50
N ARG A 840 -22.56 6.14 -24.14
CA ARG A 840 -21.36 5.61 -23.46
C ARG A 840 -20.11 6.40 -23.84
N PHE A 841 -19.26 6.64 -22.85
CA PHE A 841 -17.99 7.32 -23.06
C PHE A 841 -16.98 6.41 -23.76
N THR A 842 -16.27 6.98 -24.73
CA THR A 842 -15.11 6.35 -25.39
C THR A 842 -13.90 7.24 -25.16
N ALA A 843 -12.85 6.69 -24.56
CA ALA A 843 -11.63 7.44 -24.27
C ALA A 843 -10.78 7.64 -25.53
N ASN A 844 -10.17 8.82 -25.65
CA ASN A 844 -9.14 9.08 -26.66
C ASN A 844 -7.80 8.52 -26.17
N ASN A 845 -7.15 7.72 -27.02
CA ASN A 845 -5.87 7.10 -26.71
C ASN A 845 -4.72 7.99 -27.21
N GLN A 846 -4.16 8.81 -26.31
CA GLN A 846 -2.84 9.40 -26.55
C GLN A 846 -1.75 8.48 -25.98
N MET A 847 -0.63 8.37 -26.69
CA MET A 847 0.53 7.59 -26.28
C MET A 847 1.69 8.54 -25.98
N ILE A 848 2.47 8.19 -24.97
CA ILE A 848 3.71 8.90 -24.62
C ILE A 848 4.90 8.05 -25.08
N SER A 849 5.97 8.70 -25.55
CA SER A 849 7.24 8.07 -25.90
C SER A 849 8.43 8.84 -25.31
N GLY A 850 9.58 8.20 -25.19
CA GLY A 850 10.86 8.78 -24.78
C GLY A 850 11.19 8.64 -23.29
N SER A 851 10.19 8.52 -22.42
CA SER A 851 10.39 8.44 -20.96
C SER A 851 11.15 7.19 -20.52
N TYR A 852 11.00 6.06 -21.21
CA TYR A 852 11.70 4.81 -20.87
C TYR A 852 13.16 4.87 -21.35
N LYS A 853 13.37 5.32 -22.60
CA LYS A 853 14.70 5.52 -23.18
C LYS A 853 15.60 6.44 -22.34
N MET A 854 15.07 7.55 -21.85
CA MET A 854 15.84 8.52 -21.04
C MET A 854 16.47 7.90 -19.78
N GLU A 855 15.80 6.93 -19.17
CA GLU A 855 16.28 6.27 -17.94
C GLU A 855 17.22 5.07 -18.23
N LEU A 856 17.23 4.55 -19.46
CA LEU A 856 17.89 3.29 -19.83
C LEU A 856 18.92 3.40 -20.98
N GLU A 857 19.25 4.60 -21.44
CA GLU A 857 20.11 4.83 -22.61
C GLU A 857 21.45 4.06 -22.58
N ASN A 858 22.01 3.83 -21.39
CA ASN A 858 23.27 3.11 -21.20
C ASN A 858 23.12 1.61 -20.86
N ASN A 859 21.89 1.08 -20.82
CA ASN A 859 21.64 -0.32 -20.48
C ASN A 859 21.97 -1.24 -21.67
N MET A 860 22.74 -2.31 -21.42
CA MET A 860 23.17 -3.26 -22.47
C MET A 860 22.02 -4.02 -23.12
N GLN A 861 21.01 -4.44 -22.35
CA GLN A 861 19.85 -5.15 -22.89
C GLN A 861 18.99 -4.23 -23.77
N PHE A 862 18.85 -2.96 -23.36
CA PHE A 862 18.16 -1.95 -24.16
C PHE A 862 18.83 -1.77 -25.54
N LYS A 863 20.16 -1.59 -25.57
CA LYS A 863 20.93 -1.46 -26.81
C LYS A 863 20.79 -2.68 -27.71
N LYS A 864 20.91 -3.89 -27.14
CA LYS A 864 20.73 -5.15 -27.87
C LYS A 864 19.33 -5.29 -28.48
N ALA A 865 18.28 -4.92 -27.73
CA ALA A 865 16.92 -4.95 -28.23
C ALA A 865 16.72 -4.00 -29.43
N LEU A 866 17.31 -2.81 -29.37
CA LEU A 866 17.28 -1.83 -30.47
C LEU A 866 18.01 -2.35 -31.72
N GLU A 867 19.20 -2.92 -31.56
CA GLU A 867 19.96 -3.53 -32.66
C GLU A 867 19.18 -4.65 -33.35
N LEU A 868 18.49 -5.51 -32.59
CA LEU A 868 17.64 -6.57 -33.13
C LEU A 868 16.41 -6.00 -33.85
N SER A 869 15.83 -4.92 -33.35
CA SER A 869 14.71 -4.22 -33.99
C SER A 869 15.13 -3.63 -35.33
N ASP A 870 16.30 -3.00 -35.39
CA ASP A 870 16.88 -2.50 -36.64
C ASP A 870 17.21 -3.63 -37.63
N LYS A 871 17.74 -4.75 -37.13
CA LYS A 871 18.00 -5.94 -37.95
C LYS A 871 16.72 -6.50 -38.56
N PHE A 872 15.65 -6.61 -37.78
CA PHE A 872 14.34 -7.03 -38.28
C PHE A 872 13.84 -6.07 -39.36
N ALA A 873 13.93 -4.76 -39.10
CA ALA A 873 13.49 -3.74 -40.04
C ALA A 873 14.23 -3.78 -41.38
N ASN A 874 15.54 -4.00 -41.34
CA ASN A 874 16.36 -4.14 -42.54
C ASN A 874 16.04 -5.42 -43.33
N LYS A 875 15.61 -6.50 -42.66
CA LYS A 875 15.26 -7.78 -43.30
C LYS A 875 13.86 -7.76 -43.92
N GLU A 876 12.86 -7.25 -43.18
CA GLU A 876 11.44 -7.30 -43.56
C GLU A 876 10.95 -6.02 -44.27
N GLY A 877 11.78 -4.98 -44.37
CA GLY A 877 11.45 -3.71 -45.01
C GLY A 877 10.54 -2.77 -44.19
N ARG A 878 10.21 -3.16 -42.95
CA ARG A 878 9.39 -2.36 -42.00
C ARG A 878 9.69 -2.73 -40.56
N ARG A 879 9.36 -1.87 -39.59
CA ARG A 879 9.49 -2.18 -38.16
C ARG A 879 8.58 -3.34 -37.76
N ALA A 880 8.98 -4.05 -36.70
CA ALA A 880 8.11 -5.02 -36.05
C ALA A 880 6.88 -4.29 -35.47
N ARG A 881 5.73 -4.53 -36.09
CA ARG A 881 4.44 -3.98 -35.67
C ARG A 881 3.75 -4.86 -34.62
N ILE A 882 3.44 -4.28 -33.45
CA ILE A 882 2.70 -4.93 -32.35
C ILE A 882 1.42 -4.16 -32.05
N MET A 883 0.29 -4.88 -31.94
CA MET A 883 -0.93 -4.34 -31.34
C MET A 883 -1.08 -4.82 -29.90
N ILE A 884 -1.20 -3.89 -28.96
CA ILE A 884 -1.45 -4.19 -27.56
C ILE A 884 -2.94 -4.03 -27.29
N ALA A 885 -3.58 -5.14 -26.89
CA ALA A 885 -5.02 -5.24 -26.73
C ALA A 885 -5.45 -5.54 -25.29
N LYS A 886 -6.60 -4.96 -24.92
CA LYS A 886 -7.38 -5.26 -23.73
C LYS A 886 -8.71 -5.88 -24.18
N MET A 887 -9.05 -7.04 -23.62
CA MET A 887 -10.29 -7.75 -23.95
C MET A 887 -11.22 -7.84 -22.74
N GLY A 888 -12.52 -7.96 -23.00
CA GLY A 888 -13.53 -8.04 -21.94
C GLY A 888 -13.67 -6.70 -21.22
N GLN A 889 -14.11 -6.73 -19.96
CA GLN A 889 -14.32 -5.49 -19.19
C GLN A 889 -13.08 -5.00 -18.42
N ASP A 890 -11.91 -5.60 -18.65
CA ASP A 890 -10.67 -5.31 -17.94
C ASP A 890 -10.14 -3.88 -18.23
N GLY A 891 -10.26 -3.01 -17.22
CA GLY A 891 -9.82 -1.63 -17.26
C GLY A 891 -8.35 -1.39 -16.88
N HIS A 892 -7.59 -2.41 -16.47
CA HIS A 892 -6.21 -2.22 -16.04
C HIS A 892 -5.30 -1.95 -17.25
N ASP A 893 -4.86 -0.70 -17.43
CA ASP A 893 -4.06 -0.30 -18.60
C ASP A 893 -2.61 0.08 -18.28
N ARG A 894 -2.20 0.23 -17.01
CA ARG A 894 -0.81 0.57 -16.64
C ARG A 894 0.24 -0.29 -17.35
N GLY A 895 0.13 -1.62 -17.23
CA GLY A 895 1.08 -2.54 -17.86
C GLY A 895 1.07 -2.43 -19.39
N ALA A 896 -0.11 -2.35 -19.98
CA ALA A 896 -0.27 -2.17 -21.43
C ALA A 896 0.35 -0.85 -21.92
N ARG A 897 0.15 0.25 -21.21
CA ARG A 897 0.68 1.59 -21.54
C ARG A 897 2.19 1.66 -21.39
N VAL A 898 2.74 1.10 -20.31
CA VAL A 898 4.19 1.06 -20.09
C VAL A 898 4.86 0.19 -21.16
N ILE A 899 4.29 -0.98 -21.49
CA ILE A 899 4.80 -1.81 -22.59
C ILE A 899 4.71 -1.07 -23.92
N ALA A 900 3.59 -0.40 -24.21
CA ALA A 900 3.43 0.34 -25.46
C ALA A 900 4.50 1.44 -25.62
N SER A 901 4.64 2.29 -24.60
CA SER A 901 5.63 3.37 -24.57
C SER A 901 7.06 2.83 -24.70
N SER A 902 7.38 1.75 -23.98
CA SER A 902 8.72 1.18 -23.96
C SER A 902 9.06 0.42 -25.24
N PHE A 903 8.11 -0.27 -25.87
CA PHE A 903 8.33 -0.95 -27.15
C PHE A 903 8.50 0.06 -28.29
N ALA A 904 7.78 1.18 -28.26
CA ALA A 904 8.03 2.29 -29.18
C ALA A 904 9.46 2.83 -29.03
N ASP A 905 9.93 3.01 -27.78
CA ASP A 905 11.32 3.40 -27.48
C ASP A 905 12.36 2.35 -27.93
N LEU A 906 11.96 1.09 -28.11
CA LEU A 906 12.77 -0.03 -28.62
C LEU A 906 12.65 -0.22 -30.15
N GLY A 907 11.99 0.69 -30.86
CA GLY A 907 11.89 0.70 -32.32
C GLY A 907 10.78 -0.18 -32.91
N PHE A 908 9.78 -0.57 -32.13
CA PHE A 908 8.57 -1.21 -32.66
C PHE A 908 7.57 -0.16 -33.17
N ASP A 909 6.77 -0.54 -34.17
CA ASP A 909 5.54 0.20 -34.49
C ASP A 909 4.43 -0.31 -33.57
N VAL A 910 3.86 0.56 -32.72
CA VAL A 910 2.95 0.14 -31.65
C VAL A 910 1.55 0.69 -31.87
N ASP A 911 0.57 -0.20 -31.98
CA ASP A 911 -0.86 0.13 -31.95
C ASP A 911 -1.44 -0.16 -30.55
N ILE A 912 -2.18 0.77 -29.97
CA ILE A 912 -2.91 0.55 -28.71
C ILE A 912 -4.40 0.40 -29.03
N ALA A 913 -4.93 -0.81 -28.85
CA ALA A 913 -6.34 -1.06 -29.09
C ALA A 913 -7.22 -0.34 -28.04
N PRO A 914 -8.43 0.11 -28.41
CA PRO A 914 -9.40 0.64 -27.46
C PRO A 914 -9.72 -0.34 -26.33
N LEU A 915 -10.11 0.19 -25.17
CA LEU A 915 -10.61 -0.64 -24.07
C LEU A 915 -11.95 -1.30 -24.45
N PHE A 916 -12.24 -2.41 -23.79
CA PHE A 916 -13.54 -3.11 -23.83
C PHE A 916 -13.91 -3.80 -25.14
N GLN A 917 -12.91 -4.15 -25.94
CA GLN A 917 -13.12 -4.91 -27.16
C GLN A 917 -13.43 -6.38 -26.85
N THR A 918 -14.29 -6.95 -27.68
CA THR A 918 -14.53 -8.38 -27.75
C THR A 918 -13.38 -9.07 -28.49
N PRO A 919 -13.19 -10.39 -28.31
CA PRO A 919 -12.22 -11.17 -29.08
C PRO A 919 -12.35 -10.99 -30.60
N LYS A 920 -13.58 -10.87 -31.11
CA LYS A 920 -13.86 -10.63 -32.52
C LYS A 920 -13.39 -9.26 -33.01
N GLU A 921 -13.64 -8.21 -32.22
CA GLU A 921 -13.19 -6.84 -32.53
C GLU A 921 -11.66 -6.76 -32.53
N VAL A 922 -11.00 -7.38 -31.54
CA VAL A 922 -9.53 -7.44 -31.48
C VAL A 922 -8.95 -8.20 -32.68
N ALA A 923 -9.48 -9.38 -33.01
CA ALA A 923 -8.99 -10.15 -34.16
C ALA A 923 -9.13 -9.35 -35.47
N LYS A 924 -10.30 -8.72 -35.68
CA LYS A 924 -10.55 -7.89 -36.85
C LYS A 924 -9.55 -6.73 -36.96
N GLN A 925 -9.32 -5.99 -35.89
CA GLN A 925 -8.39 -4.86 -35.88
C GLN A 925 -6.94 -5.31 -36.09
N ALA A 926 -6.52 -6.44 -35.50
CA ALA A 926 -5.18 -7.00 -35.70
C ALA A 926 -4.91 -7.30 -37.19
N ILE A 927 -5.92 -7.84 -37.88
CA ILE A 927 -5.85 -8.17 -39.31
C ILE A 927 -5.83 -6.92 -40.16
N GLU A 928 -6.71 -5.94 -39.88
CA GLU A 928 -6.79 -4.67 -40.62
C GLU A 928 -5.50 -3.85 -40.50
N ASN A 929 -4.82 -3.93 -39.36
CA ASN A 929 -3.55 -3.24 -39.12
C ASN A 929 -2.31 -4.00 -39.65
N ASP A 930 -2.48 -5.23 -40.13
CA ASP A 930 -1.39 -6.13 -40.56
C ASP A 930 -0.24 -6.21 -39.54
N VAL A 931 -0.60 -6.55 -38.29
CA VAL A 931 0.37 -6.66 -37.19
C VAL A 931 1.09 -8.00 -37.23
N HIS A 932 2.38 -7.99 -36.85
CA HIS A 932 3.14 -9.23 -36.67
C HIS A 932 2.82 -9.88 -35.33
N ILE A 933 2.50 -9.05 -34.32
CA ILE A 933 2.33 -9.46 -32.93
C ILE A 933 1.02 -8.91 -32.38
N LEU A 934 0.22 -9.78 -31.77
CA LEU A 934 -0.91 -9.42 -30.92
C LEU A 934 -0.53 -9.64 -29.45
N GLY A 935 -0.29 -8.54 -28.74
CA GLY A 935 -0.01 -8.53 -27.30
C GLY A 935 -1.28 -8.35 -26.48
N ILE A 936 -1.74 -9.41 -25.81
CA ILE A 936 -2.94 -9.38 -24.98
C ILE A 936 -2.54 -9.15 -23.52
N SER A 937 -2.96 -8.01 -22.95
CA SER A 937 -2.75 -7.71 -21.53
C SER A 937 -4.01 -8.07 -20.72
N SER A 938 -3.95 -9.10 -19.89
CA SER A 938 -5.06 -9.62 -19.08
C SER A 938 -4.74 -9.62 -17.59
N LEU A 939 -5.52 -8.88 -16.81
CA LEU A 939 -5.36 -8.73 -15.36
C LEU A 939 -6.66 -9.04 -14.59
N ALA A 940 -7.75 -9.36 -15.29
CA ALA A 940 -9.07 -9.64 -14.71
C ALA A 940 -9.48 -11.13 -14.79
N ALA A 941 -8.50 -12.04 -14.89
CA ALA A 941 -8.68 -13.50 -14.92
C ALA A 941 -9.53 -14.07 -16.08
N GLY A 942 -9.88 -13.27 -17.09
CA GLY A 942 -10.60 -13.72 -18.29
C GLY A 942 -9.75 -14.49 -19.31
N HIS A 943 -8.45 -14.71 -19.06
CA HIS A 943 -7.48 -15.24 -20.03
C HIS A 943 -7.83 -16.64 -20.55
N LYS A 944 -8.38 -17.53 -19.71
CA LYS A 944 -8.78 -18.89 -20.13
C LYS A 944 -9.97 -18.90 -21.10
N THR A 945 -10.70 -17.80 -21.20
CA THR A 945 -11.91 -17.67 -22.02
C THR A 945 -11.66 -16.78 -23.23
N LEU A 946 -11.09 -15.59 -23.03
CA LEU A 946 -10.97 -14.57 -24.06
C LEU A 946 -9.81 -14.83 -25.04
N ILE A 947 -8.67 -15.35 -24.56
CA ILE A 947 -7.50 -15.62 -25.40
C ILE A 947 -7.76 -16.75 -26.40
N PRO A 948 -8.32 -17.92 -26.00
CA PRO A 948 -8.67 -18.96 -26.97
C PRO A 948 -9.66 -18.48 -28.03
N GLU A 949 -10.64 -17.64 -27.67
CA GLU A 949 -11.62 -17.12 -28.63
C GLU A 949 -11.00 -16.15 -29.64
N VAL A 950 -10.07 -15.26 -29.26
CA VAL A 950 -9.40 -14.37 -30.25
C VAL A 950 -8.53 -15.18 -31.21
N ILE A 951 -7.84 -16.21 -30.72
CA ILE A 951 -7.05 -17.12 -31.56
C ILE A 951 -7.96 -17.87 -32.55
N LYS A 952 -9.14 -18.31 -32.10
CA LYS A 952 -10.14 -18.94 -32.96
C LYS A 952 -10.67 -17.99 -34.02
N GLU A 953 -10.93 -16.72 -33.69
CA GLU A 953 -11.31 -15.71 -34.67
C GLU A 953 -10.21 -15.46 -35.70
N LEU A 954 -8.94 -15.34 -35.29
CA LEU A 954 -7.80 -15.20 -36.22
C LEU A 954 -7.67 -16.41 -37.17
N LYS A 955 -7.90 -17.63 -36.67
CA LYS A 955 -7.92 -18.86 -37.49
C LYS A 955 -9.01 -18.84 -38.55
N LYS A 956 -10.21 -18.31 -38.25
CA LYS A 956 -11.31 -18.18 -39.24
C LYS A 956 -10.90 -17.33 -40.44
N TYR A 957 -10.06 -16.32 -40.23
CA TYR A 957 -9.53 -15.45 -41.28
C TYR A 957 -8.18 -15.91 -41.86
N LYS A 958 -7.74 -17.13 -41.55
CA LYS A 958 -6.44 -17.70 -41.99
C LYS A 958 -5.21 -16.86 -41.60
N LYS A 959 -5.30 -16.10 -40.51
CA LYS A 959 -4.22 -15.24 -39.99
C LYS A 959 -3.58 -15.85 -38.74
N SER A 960 -3.14 -17.11 -38.88
CA SER A 960 -2.48 -17.88 -37.80
C SER A 960 -0.97 -17.63 -37.71
N ASP A 961 -0.44 -16.83 -38.62
CA ASP A 961 0.92 -16.31 -38.68
C ASP A 961 1.19 -15.19 -37.65
N ILE A 962 0.14 -14.52 -37.16
CA ILE A 962 0.26 -13.49 -36.12
C ILE A 962 0.70 -14.12 -34.80
N LEU A 963 1.83 -13.65 -34.26
CA LEU A 963 2.38 -14.11 -32.98
C LEU A 963 1.51 -13.62 -31.82
N ILE A 964 1.11 -14.52 -30.92
CA ILE A 964 0.23 -14.24 -29.80
C ILE A 964 1.02 -14.19 -28.48
N ILE A 965 0.93 -13.06 -27.78
CA ILE A 965 1.55 -12.87 -26.47
C ILE A 965 0.46 -12.68 -25.42
N ALA A 966 0.55 -13.40 -24.31
CA ALA A 966 -0.28 -13.17 -23.13
C ALA A 966 0.55 -12.51 -22.02
N GLY A 967 0.10 -11.38 -21.50
CA GLY A 967 0.75 -10.68 -20.40
C GLY A 967 -0.23 -10.30 -19.29
N GLY A 968 0.29 -10.04 -18.10
CA GLY A 968 -0.51 -9.65 -16.92
C GLY A 968 -0.56 -10.73 -15.84
N VAL A 969 -1.62 -10.72 -15.02
CA VAL A 969 -1.76 -11.63 -13.87
C VAL A 969 -2.29 -12.98 -14.34
N ILE A 970 -1.36 -13.84 -14.76
CA ILE A 970 -1.66 -15.19 -15.25
C ILE A 970 -0.99 -16.22 -14.32
N PRO A 971 -1.79 -16.99 -13.55
CA PRO A 971 -1.29 -18.05 -12.69
C PRO A 971 -0.45 -19.07 -13.47
N THR A 972 0.65 -19.55 -12.87
CA THR A 972 1.58 -20.47 -13.55
C THR A 972 0.89 -21.77 -13.99
N GLN A 973 -0.13 -22.23 -13.26
CA GLN A 973 -0.92 -23.41 -13.62
C GLN A 973 -1.72 -23.28 -14.94
N ASP A 974 -1.99 -22.06 -15.39
CA ASP A 974 -2.73 -21.83 -16.64
C ASP A 974 -1.81 -21.71 -17.87
N HIS A 975 -0.48 -21.69 -17.68
CA HIS A 975 0.47 -21.45 -18.76
C HIS A 975 0.44 -22.53 -19.83
N GLU A 976 0.37 -23.80 -19.42
CA GLU A 976 0.32 -24.93 -20.35
C GLU A 976 -0.97 -24.90 -21.19
N PHE A 977 -2.10 -24.58 -20.57
CA PHE A 977 -3.38 -24.42 -21.26
C PHE A 977 -3.32 -23.32 -22.32
N LEU A 978 -2.74 -22.16 -21.99
CA LEU A 978 -2.60 -21.05 -22.93
C LEU A 978 -1.65 -21.39 -24.09
N ARG A 979 -0.53 -22.07 -23.82
CA ARG A 979 0.38 -22.53 -24.89
C ARG A 979 -0.31 -23.51 -25.83
N LYS A 980 -1.04 -24.50 -25.30
CA LYS A 980 -1.86 -25.44 -26.09
C LYS A 980 -2.95 -24.74 -26.91
N SER A 981 -3.45 -23.61 -26.43
CA SER A 981 -4.44 -22.80 -27.13
C SER A 981 -3.85 -21.99 -28.30
N GLY A 982 -2.52 -21.84 -28.37
CA GLY A 982 -1.80 -21.12 -29.42
C GLY A 982 -1.08 -19.85 -28.97
N VAL A 983 -0.82 -19.68 -27.66
CA VAL A 983 -0.02 -18.55 -27.15
C VAL A 983 1.49 -18.86 -27.27
N ASP A 984 2.24 -17.94 -27.88
CA ASP A 984 3.67 -18.08 -28.13
C ASP A 984 4.53 -17.73 -26.91
N PHE A 985 4.24 -16.59 -26.28
CA PHE A 985 4.94 -16.11 -25.09
C PHE A 985 3.96 -15.72 -23.98
N ILE A 986 4.37 -15.95 -22.73
CA ILE A 986 3.64 -15.53 -21.54
C ILE A 986 4.57 -14.67 -20.67
N PHE A 987 4.24 -13.40 -20.49
CA PHE A 987 5.02 -12.44 -19.68
C PHE A 987 4.22 -11.98 -18.46
N GLY A 988 4.55 -12.53 -17.29
CA GLY A 988 3.89 -12.22 -16.02
C GLY A 988 4.48 -11.01 -15.27
N PRO A 989 3.98 -10.71 -14.05
CA PRO A 989 4.55 -9.68 -13.19
C PRO A 989 6.05 -9.92 -12.96
N GLY A 990 6.85 -8.86 -13.07
CA GLY A 990 8.31 -8.92 -12.92
C GLY A 990 9.10 -9.20 -14.21
N SER A 991 8.44 -9.35 -15.36
CA SER A 991 9.12 -9.49 -16.65
C SER A 991 9.89 -8.21 -17.01
N VAL A 992 11.16 -8.35 -17.40
CA VAL A 992 11.99 -7.23 -17.88
C VAL A 992 11.63 -6.94 -19.33
N ILE A 993 11.35 -5.67 -19.65
CA ILE A 993 10.79 -5.27 -20.94
C ILE A 993 11.80 -5.52 -22.08
N ALA A 994 13.06 -5.12 -21.90
CA ALA A 994 14.10 -5.28 -22.91
C ALA A 994 14.37 -6.76 -23.23
N GLU A 995 14.41 -7.63 -22.21
CA GLU A 995 14.54 -9.08 -22.40
C GLU A 995 13.36 -9.68 -23.16
N SER A 996 12.13 -9.23 -22.82
CA SER A 996 10.91 -9.65 -23.50
C SER A 996 10.96 -9.29 -24.98
N ALA A 997 11.36 -8.06 -25.31
CA ALA A 997 11.53 -7.61 -26.69
C ALA A 997 12.58 -8.41 -27.47
N ILE A 998 13.74 -8.71 -26.86
CA ILE A 998 14.79 -9.55 -27.45
C ILE A 998 14.24 -10.93 -27.83
N ASN A 999 13.51 -11.58 -26.91
CA ASN A 999 12.95 -12.91 -27.15
C ASN A 999 11.93 -12.91 -28.31
N ILE A 1000 11.10 -11.87 -28.38
CA ILE A 1000 10.11 -11.70 -29.46
C ILE A 1000 10.82 -11.49 -30.80
N LEU A 1001 11.78 -10.55 -30.87
CA LEU A 1001 12.50 -10.24 -32.11
C LEU A 1001 13.30 -11.44 -32.62
N ASN A 1002 13.95 -12.20 -31.75
CA ASN A 1002 14.66 -13.42 -32.16
C ASN A 1002 13.71 -14.44 -32.79
N LYS A 1003 12.48 -14.59 -32.25
CA LYS A 1003 11.48 -15.49 -32.81
C LYS A 1003 10.91 -14.99 -34.15
N LEU A 1004 10.86 -13.68 -34.38
CA LEU A 1004 10.42 -13.12 -35.66
C LEU A 1004 11.51 -13.15 -36.74
N ILE A 1005 12.79 -13.08 -36.35
CA ILE A 1005 13.93 -13.08 -37.29
C ILE A 1005 14.28 -14.50 -37.75
N ASN A 1006 14.14 -15.48 -36.86
CA ASN A 1006 14.37 -16.91 -37.13
C ASN A 1006 13.14 -17.55 -37.75
#